data_AF-A0AAN9FM79-F1
#
_entry.id   AF-A0AAN9FM79-F1
#
_cell.length_a   1.000
_cell.length_b   1.000
_cell.length_c   1.000
_cell.angle_alpha   90.00
_cell.angle_beta   90.00
_cell.angle_gamma   90.00
#
_symmetry.space_group_name_H-M   'P 1'
#
loop_
_entity.id
_entity.type
_entity.pdbx_description
1 polymer ?
#
loop_
_entity_poly.entity_id
_entity_poly.type
_entity_poly.pdbx_seq_one_letter_code
_entity_poly.pdbx_strand_id
1 'polypeptide(L)'
;MEGWLYIFRSNRFGLHYSRKRYFILKENFLTSFKHKPHSHMKEPNRSAMIDSNIRVTDNGRESINKKVFFIFTVYNASNHRDQLKLGAKSSEEAAKWMNSLQDAALKEDSNPEKDFALSSKKRRSSLRMGGSKRTDLKYSDDWNFQSIIYTEAMTSDVIAPSPWKIFGCHNGLRMFKEANDWDSHGRNWGDHPVMMAVGVVDGTSEAIFHTLMSLDSSRSEWDFCVYRGSVVDHIDGHTDIIHLELYNDWLRWGMKPRDLLLHRYWRRENDGTYVLLFHSVYHKKCPPQIGYVRASLKSGGFLVTPVNKGRQSLVKHMLAVDWKFWKLYLRPSTARSITIRMLERVAALQELFRARAGNYSSATTEMAFDNGLPKTEKKGIKTPAPEDDSEVLEVLVEENEDDRESSEPSCRTSLMGLHDSEEFFDVPEPTDCGEFDIQWHSDLASEQHCQTAYHPRLSSAAGLVKKLHDLAVHKKGYMDLQEVDREKNEQCNYGRTLQNDPSCTVPCSWAISDPSVFLIRGRTYLQDQKKVKANGTLMQMVGADWLRSDKRQDNLSGRPDSIVQQCAARGGPEFFFVINIQLPGSPMYSIALYYMMRTHLEANPLLHNFVNGDDAYRNSRFKLIPYISKGSWMVKQSVGKQACLLGKALELHYFRGQNYLEIDIDVGSSTAARGVASLVLGYLNNLVIEMAFLIQGNTQEELPEILLGTCRLNHLDASKALGVKIDNNKIAKLD
;
A
#
# COMPACT_ATOMS: atom_id res chain seq x y z
N MET A 1 15.32 18.95 -4.54
CA MET A 1 15.72 17.74 -3.79
C MET A 1 17.00 17.19 -4.41
N GLU A 2 17.92 16.63 -3.63
CA GLU A 2 19.12 15.96 -4.14
C GLU A 2 19.40 14.66 -3.34
N GLY A 3 20.00 13.66 -3.96
CA GLY A 3 20.22 12.35 -3.32
C GLY A 3 20.72 11.25 -4.27
N TRP A 4 21.02 10.08 -3.71
CA TRP A 4 21.50 8.92 -4.47
C TRP A 4 20.36 7.93 -4.74
N LEU A 5 20.15 7.57 -5.99
CA LEU A 5 19.20 6.53 -6.39
C LEU A 5 19.89 5.45 -7.24
N TYR A 6 19.20 4.32 -7.40
CA TYR A 6 19.61 3.21 -8.25
C TYR A 6 18.66 3.14 -9.44
N ILE A 7 19.21 3.16 -10.65
CA ILE A 7 18.47 2.89 -11.90
C ILE A 7 18.55 1.38 -12.14
N PHE A 8 17.41 0.75 -12.40
CA PHE A 8 17.33 -0.69 -12.68
C PHE A 8 17.05 -0.96 -14.16
N ARG A 9 17.79 -1.91 -14.76
CA ARG A 9 17.55 -2.34 -16.15
C ARG A 9 17.80 -3.83 -16.31
N SER A 10 17.13 -4.44 -17.28
CA SER A 10 17.52 -5.71 -17.89
C SER A 10 18.47 -5.46 -19.07
N ASN A 11 19.45 -6.35 -19.27
CA ASN A 11 20.16 -6.44 -20.55
C ASN A 11 19.36 -7.28 -21.57
N ARG A 12 19.85 -7.40 -22.82
CA ARG A 12 19.21 -8.23 -23.87
C ARG A 12 19.11 -9.73 -23.51
N PHE A 13 19.85 -10.19 -22.49
CA PHE A 13 19.85 -11.56 -21.97
C PHE A 13 19.00 -11.72 -20.69
N GLY A 14 18.23 -10.71 -20.30
CA GLY A 14 17.35 -10.75 -19.11
C GLY A 14 18.05 -10.57 -17.76
N LEU A 15 19.37 -10.38 -17.71
CA LEU A 15 20.07 -10.08 -16.46
C LEU A 15 19.75 -8.66 -15.99
N HIS A 16 19.25 -8.55 -14.77
CA HIS A 16 18.97 -7.28 -14.11
C HIS A 16 20.23 -6.72 -13.45
N TYR A 17 20.61 -5.49 -13.80
CA TYR A 17 21.68 -4.74 -13.16
C TYR A 17 21.18 -3.41 -12.61
N SER A 18 21.85 -2.92 -11.56
CA SER A 18 21.54 -1.63 -10.93
C SER A 18 22.73 -0.69 -10.99
N ARG A 19 22.49 0.55 -11.44
CA ARG A 19 23.51 1.61 -11.52
C ARG A 19 23.18 2.71 -10.51
N LYS A 20 24.09 2.97 -9.57
CA LYS A 20 23.97 4.09 -8.63
C LYS A 20 24.23 5.41 -9.38
N ARG A 21 23.32 6.38 -9.24
CA ARG A 21 23.42 7.73 -9.84
C ARG A 21 23.01 8.79 -8.82
N TYR A 22 23.58 9.98 -8.93
CA TYR A 22 23.16 11.13 -8.13
C TYR A 22 22.09 11.89 -8.90
N PHE A 23 20.96 12.16 -8.26
CA PHE A 23 19.85 12.90 -8.86
C PHE A 23 19.67 14.24 -8.17
N ILE A 24 19.35 15.26 -8.96
CA ILE A 24 18.93 16.58 -8.47
C ILE A 24 17.62 16.94 -9.18
N LEU A 25 16.55 17.07 -8.40
CA LEU A 25 15.28 17.65 -8.81
C LEU A 25 15.27 19.13 -8.40
N LYS A 26 15.34 20.02 -9.38
CA LYS A 26 15.26 21.47 -9.17
C LYS A 26 14.12 22.02 -10.02
N GLU A 27 13.20 22.74 -9.38
CA GLU A 27 11.92 23.14 -10.00
C GLU A 27 11.25 21.91 -10.63
N ASN A 28 11.04 21.91 -11.94
CA ASN A 28 10.43 20.80 -12.68
C ASN A 28 11.46 19.94 -13.44
N PHE A 29 12.77 20.14 -13.26
CA PHE A 29 13.81 19.39 -13.97
C PHE A 29 14.46 18.32 -13.08
N LEU A 30 14.34 17.05 -13.50
CA LEU A 30 15.06 15.92 -12.92
C LEU A 30 16.35 15.70 -13.70
N THR A 31 17.48 16.01 -13.06
CA THR A 31 18.83 15.87 -13.63
C THR A 31 19.56 14.69 -12.99
N SER A 32 20.34 13.96 -13.78
CA SER A 32 21.10 12.79 -13.33
C SER A 32 22.60 12.95 -13.59
N PHE A 33 23.42 12.46 -12.65
CA PHE A 33 24.88 12.57 -12.69
C PHE A 33 25.55 11.24 -12.29
N LYS A 34 26.72 10.94 -12.89
CA LYS A 34 27.57 9.80 -12.48
C LYS A 34 28.09 9.97 -11.04
N HIS A 35 28.45 11.19 -10.65
CA HIS A 35 28.97 11.56 -9.31
C HIS A 35 28.27 12.82 -8.79
N LYS A 36 28.35 13.10 -7.48
CA LYS A 36 27.83 14.37 -6.93
C LYS A 36 28.54 15.56 -7.61
N PRO A 37 27.82 16.52 -8.21
CA PRO A 37 28.46 17.69 -8.81
C PRO A 37 29.07 18.57 -7.71
N HIS A 38 30.29 19.07 -7.97
CA HIS A 38 31.05 19.92 -7.04
C HIS A 38 30.96 21.41 -7.39
N SER A 39 30.38 21.74 -8.56
CA SER A 39 30.09 23.10 -9.02
C SER A 39 28.76 23.11 -9.78
N HIS A 40 28.13 24.28 -9.89
CA HIS A 40 26.88 24.46 -10.64
C HIS A 40 27.03 24.38 -12.18
N MET A 41 28.26 24.23 -12.68
CA MET A 41 28.57 24.22 -14.13
C MET A 41 29.07 22.86 -14.64
N LYS A 42 28.96 21.79 -13.85
CA LYS A 42 29.15 20.44 -14.40
C LYS A 42 27.92 20.08 -15.21
N GLU A 43 28.08 19.88 -16.51
CA GLU A 43 26.99 19.50 -17.40
C GLU A 43 26.25 18.28 -16.85
N PRO A 44 24.90 18.31 -16.77
CA PRO A 44 24.14 17.14 -16.38
C PRO A 44 24.33 16.08 -17.45
N ASN A 45 24.60 14.83 -17.05
CA ASN A 45 24.76 13.75 -18.03
C ASN A 45 23.54 13.72 -18.95
N ARG A 46 22.34 13.74 -18.34
CA ARG A 46 21.02 13.79 -19.00
C ARG A 46 19.99 14.41 -18.04
N SER A 47 19.03 15.15 -18.59
CA SER A 47 17.94 15.83 -17.88
C SER A 47 16.58 15.50 -18.49
N ALA A 48 15.54 15.33 -17.66
CA ALA A 48 14.16 15.21 -18.09
C ALA A 48 13.27 16.24 -17.39
N MET A 49 12.23 16.71 -18.09
CA MET A 49 11.21 17.59 -17.53
C MET A 49 10.12 16.74 -16.84
N ILE A 50 9.68 17.19 -15.67
CA ILE A 50 8.59 16.61 -14.90
C ILE A 50 7.38 17.53 -15.10
N ASP A 51 6.58 17.21 -16.11
CA ASP A 51 5.35 17.91 -16.45
C ASP A 51 4.13 17.31 -15.72
N SER A 52 2.95 17.90 -15.91
CA SER A 52 1.68 17.40 -15.38
C SER A 52 1.26 16.00 -15.89
N ASN A 53 1.90 15.47 -16.95
CA ASN A 53 1.66 14.12 -17.47
C ASN A 53 2.49 13.06 -16.74
N ILE A 54 3.52 13.45 -15.97
CA ILE A 54 4.35 12.50 -15.23
C ILE A 54 3.61 11.95 -14.01
N ARG A 55 3.57 10.62 -13.93
CA ARG A 55 3.01 9.83 -12.84
C ARG A 55 4.11 9.04 -12.14
N VAL A 56 3.88 8.71 -10.87
CA VAL A 56 4.84 7.98 -10.02
C VAL A 56 4.11 6.85 -9.30
N THR A 57 4.52 5.62 -9.56
CA THR A 57 3.95 4.40 -8.96
C THR A 57 4.97 3.74 -8.03
N ASP A 58 4.55 3.45 -6.80
CA ASP A 58 5.32 2.62 -5.86
C ASP A 58 5.31 1.16 -6.33
N ASN A 59 6.50 0.58 -6.54
CA ASN A 59 6.64 -0.84 -6.85
C ASN A 59 6.98 -1.67 -5.59
N GLY A 60 7.26 -1.01 -4.47
CA GLY A 60 7.55 -1.63 -3.19
C GLY A 60 8.99 -2.14 -3.07
N ARG A 61 9.16 -3.17 -2.26
CA ARG A 61 10.43 -3.76 -1.84
C ARG A 61 10.83 -4.93 -2.75
N GLU A 62 11.90 -4.76 -3.53
CA GLU A 62 12.55 -5.84 -4.28
C GLU A 62 13.90 -6.23 -3.66
N SER A 63 14.37 -7.46 -3.93
CA SER A 63 15.69 -7.94 -3.53
C SER A 63 16.51 -8.27 -4.79
N ILE A 64 17.58 -7.51 -5.02
CA ILE A 64 18.41 -7.60 -6.22
C ILE A 64 19.87 -7.77 -5.78
N ASN A 65 20.53 -8.84 -6.24
CA ASN A 65 21.90 -9.21 -5.84
C ASN A 65 22.10 -9.23 -4.31
N LYS A 66 21.17 -9.88 -3.60
CA LYS A 66 21.09 -9.96 -2.12
C LYS A 66 20.95 -8.61 -1.39
N LYS A 67 20.73 -7.51 -2.11
CA LYS A 67 20.51 -6.16 -1.55
C LYS A 67 19.03 -5.78 -1.70
N VAL A 68 18.43 -5.29 -0.63
CA VAL A 68 17.05 -4.83 -0.61
C VAL A 68 16.98 -3.39 -1.11
N PHE A 69 16.02 -3.10 -2.00
CA PHE A 69 15.73 -1.76 -2.50
C PHE A 69 14.23 -1.48 -2.42
N PHE A 70 13.88 -0.22 -2.20
CA PHE A 70 12.52 0.30 -2.31
C PHE A 70 12.40 1.02 -3.65
N ILE A 71 11.56 0.49 -4.53
CA ILE A 71 11.54 0.78 -5.95
C ILE A 71 10.27 1.52 -6.32
N PHE A 72 10.40 2.48 -7.23
CA PHE A 72 9.28 3.22 -7.79
C PHE A 72 9.54 3.51 -9.28
N THR A 73 8.47 3.62 -10.06
CA THR A 73 8.55 3.89 -11.49
C THR A 73 7.93 5.25 -11.77
N VAL A 74 8.69 6.10 -12.44
CA VAL A 74 8.26 7.40 -12.95
C VAL A 74 7.89 7.20 -14.42
N TYR A 75 6.68 7.51 -14.86
CA TYR A 75 6.25 7.29 -16.24
C TYR A 75 5.38 8.42 -16.78
N ASN A 76 5.38 8.61 -18.09
CA ASN A 76 4.50 9.57 -18.75
C ASN A 76 3.13 8.92 -19.06
N ALA A 77 2.04 9.54 -18.58
CA ALA A 77 0.69 9.05 -18.85
C ALA A 77 0.31 9.10 -20.34
N SER A 78 0.83 10.04 -21.12
CA SER A 78 0.55 10.13 -22.56
C SER A 78 1.40 9.17 -23.41
N ASN A 79 2.42 8.54 -22.82
CA ASN A 79 3.29 7.59 -23.50
C ASN A 79 3.84 6.54 -22.52
N HIS A 80 3.13 5.43 -22.35
CA HIS A 80 3.52 4.34 -21.43
C HIS A 80 4.88 3.69 -21.75
N ARG A 81 5.50 3.95 -22.91
CA ARG A 81 6.88 3.52 -23.19
C ARG A 81 7.92 4.40 -22.50
N ASP A 82 7.56 5.61 -22.10
CA ASP A 82 8.42 6.59 -21.44
C ASP A 82 8.37 6.40 -19.91
N GLN A 83 9.10 5.40 -19.41
CA GLN A 83 9.13 5.01 -18.00
C GLN A 83 10.54 4.76 -17.45
N LEU A 84 10.83 5.24 -16.24
CA LEU A 84 12.11 5.14 -15.56
C LEU A 84 11.93 4.43 -14.20
N LYS A 85 12.50 3.22 -14.08
CA LYS A 85 12.48 2.41 -12.84
C LYS A 85 13.65 2.82 -11.93
N LEU A 86 13.32 3.45 -10.81
CA LEU A 86 14.25 3.96 -9.79
C LEU A 86 14.10 3.18 -8.48
N GLY A 87 15.06 3.33 -7.57
CA GLY A 87 14.87 2.92 -6.19
C GLY A 87 15.93 3.43 -5.22
N ALA A 88 15.59 3.37 -3.94
CA ALA A 88 16.36 3.86 -2.81
C ALA A 88 16.71 2.71 -1.84
N LYS A 89 17.61 2.97 -0.89
CA LYS A 89 17.96 1.99 0.18
C LYS A 89 17.00 2.02 1.36
N SER A 90 16.40 3.18 1.63
CA SER A 90 15.39 3.40 2.65
C SER A 90 14.04 3.66 1.98
N SER A 91 12.97 3.16 2.60
CA SER A 91 11.60 3.43 2.20
C SER A 91 11.19 4.87 2.50
N GLU A 92 11.79 5.52 3.50
CA GLU A 92 11.64 6.96 3.68
C GLU A 92 12.30 7.76 2.57
N GLU A 93 13.47 7.34 2.09
CA GLU A 93 14.15 7.99 0.96
C GLU A 93 13.32 7.85 -0.32
N ALA A 94 12.80 6.65 -0.62
CA ALA A 94 11.88 6.43 -1.73
C ALA A 94 10.62 7.31 -1.61
N ALA A 95 9.95 7.34 -0.45
CA ALA A 95 8.75 8.15 -0.24
C ALA A 95 9.03 9.66 -0.39
N LYS A 96 10.17 10.17 0.10
CA LYS A 96 10.58 11.57 -0.07
C LYS A 96 10.76 11.92 -1.56
N TRP A 97 11.34 11.01 -2.35
CA TRP A 97 11.50 11.18 -3.79
C TRP A 97 10.18 11.12 -4.54
N MET A 98 9.33 10.12 -4.27
CA MET A 98 8.01 10.01 -4.91
C MET A 98 7.15 11.26 -4.67
N ASN A 99 7.06 11.71 -3.41
CA ASN A 99 6.30 12.92 -3.07
C ASN A 99 6.90 14.17 -3.74
N SER A 100 8.23 14.32 -3.77
CA SER A 100 8.86 15.49 -4.41
C SER A 100 8.67 15.54 -5.93
N LEU A 101 8.62 14.38 -6.59
CA LEU A 101 8.34 14.26 -8.02
C LEU A 101 6.86 14.56 -8.33
N GLN A 102 5.93 14.04 -7.51
CA GLN A 102 4.50 14.38 -7.60
C GLN A 102 4.25 15.88 -7.34
N ASP A 103 4.93 16.47 -6.35
CA ASP A 103 4.86 17.91 -6.05
C ASP A 103 5.46 18.80 -7.15
N ALA A 104 6.37 18.28 -7.98
CA ALA A 104 6.90 18.99 -9.14
C ALA A 104 5.90 18.98 -10.30
N ALA A 105 5.34 17.81 -10.65
CA ALA A 105 4.30 17.65 -11.66
C ALA A 105 3.05 18.52 -11.39
N LEU A 106 2.75 18.82 -10.12
CA LEU A 106 1.60 19.65 -9.72
C LEU A 106 1.84 21.17 -9.74
N LYS A 107 3.07 21.66 -9.99
CA LYS A 107 3.38 23.10 -9.94
C LYS A 107 3.22 23.84 -11.25
N GLU A 108 2.92 23.13 -12.33
CA GLU A 108 2.81 23.71 -13.67
C GLU A 108 1.47 24.45 -13.91
N ASP A 109 0.45 24.22 -13.06
CA ASP A 109 -0.89 24.84 -13.15
C ASP A 109 -0.92 26.36 -12.84
N SER A 110 0.22 26.99 -12.52
CA SER A 110 0.34 28.45 -12.43
C SER A 110 1.02 29.01 -13.69
N ASN A 111 0.20 29.43 -14.67
CA ASN A 111 0.62 29.98 -15.97
C ASN A 111 1.83 30.92 -15.90
N PRO A 112 2.87 30.72 -16.74
CA PRO A 112 4.03 31.59 -16.84
C PRO A 112 3.80 32.81 -17.75
N GLU A 113 2.63 33.46 -17.66
CA GLU A 113 2.31 34.68 -18.42
C GLU A 113 1.87 35.85 -17.53
N LYS A 114 2.75 36.22 -16.61
CA LYS A 114 3.03 37.60 -16.12
C LYS A 114 3.96 37.52 -14.91
N ASP A 115 5.21 37.98 -15.09
CA ASP A 115 5.88 38.91 -14.16
C ASP A 115 7.33 39.20 -14.58
N PHE A 116 7.48 39.88 -15.72
CA PHE A 116 8.66 40.72 -15.96
C PHE A 116 8.51 42.06 -15.23
N ALA A 117 8.61 42.06 -13.90
CA ALA A 117 8.79 43.30 -13.13
C ALA A 117 9.39 43.09 -11.72
N LEU A 118 10.68 43.42 -11.62
CA LEU A 118 11.36 43.95 -10.41
C LEU A 118 11.41 43.09 -9.13
N SER A 119 12.62 42.66 -8.82
CA SER A 119 13.02 42.12 -7.52
C SER A 119 12.69 43.04 -6.34
N SER A 120 12.28 42.46 -5.20
CA SER A 120 12.69 43.02 -3.90
C SER A 120 13.09 41.94 -2.89
N LYS A 121 14.30 42.08 -2.34
CA LYS A 121 14.85 41.20 -1.29
C LYS A 121 14.22 41.57 0.06
N LYS A 122 13.44 40.68 0.67
CA LYS A 122 13.19 40.67 2.14
C LYS A 122 13.24 39.21 2.63
N ARG A 123 14.43 38.66 2.89
CA ARG A 123 15.21 38.81 4.14
C ARG A 123 14.43 38.29 5.35
N ARG A 124 14.78 37.09 5.84
CA ARG A 124 14.38 36.58 7.15
C ARG A 124 14.69 37.64 8.23
N SER A 125 13.75 37.93 9.11
CA SER A 125 14.01 38.68 10.34
C SER A 125 13.37 37.99 11.53
N SER A 126 14.22 37.53 12.44
CA SER A 126 13.88 37.07 13.77
C SER A 126 13.35 38.21 14.66
N LEU A 127 12.44 37.87 15.57
CA LEU A 127 12.15 38.56 16.84
C LEU A 127 11.68 40.03 16.78
N ARG A 128 10.45 40.27 17.24
CA ARG A 128 10.20 41.38 18.17
C ARG A 128 9.22 40.99 19.27
N MET A 129 9.57 41.42 20.48
CA MET A 129 8.89 41.14 21.74
C MET A 129 7.75 42.15 21.93
N GLY A 130 6.61 41.70 22.47
CA GLY A 130 5.44 42.53 22.78
C GLY A 130 4.57 41.81 23.80
N GLY A 131 4.81 42.05 25.09
CA GLY A 131 4.24 41.25 26.16
C GLY A 131 2.82 41.63 26.57
N SER A 132 2.05 40.64 27.01
CA SER A 132 0.94 40.84 27.93
C SER A 132 1.02 39.76 29.03
N LYS A 133 0.95 40.18 30.29
CA LYS A 133 1.13 39.31 31.45
C LYS A 133 -0.15 38.53 31.74
N ARG A 134 -0.07 37.20 31.91
CA ARG A 134 -1.00 36.45 32.77
C ARG A 134 -0.41 35.13 33.27
N THR A 135 0.10 35.21 34.50
CA THR A 135 0.10 34.16 35.55
C THR A 135 0.36 32.71 35.15
N ASP A 136 1.53 32.21 35.55
CA ASP A 136 1.85 30.79 35.61
C ASP A 136 0.82 29.98 36.44
N LEU A 137 0.36 28.87 35.89
CA LEU A 137 -0.01 27.69 36.68
C LEU A 137 0.88 26.54 36.23
N LYS A 138 1.84 26.15 37.08
CA LYS A 138 2.62 24.92 36.87
C LYS A 138 1.69 23.72 37.02
N TYR A 139 1.60 22.90 35.98
CA TYR A 139 1.14 21.52 36.12
C TYR A 139 2.12 20.58 35.40
N SER A 140 2.30 19.40 35.99
CA SER A 140 3.33 18.41 35.65
C SER A 140 3.15 17.82 34.24
N ASP A 141 4.23 17.22 33.72
CA ASP A 141 4.28 16.48 32.44
C ASP A 141 3.35 15.25 32.40
N ASP A 142 2.05 15.47 32.19
CA ASP A 142 1.07 14.41 31.95
C ASP A 142 0.96 14.09 30.43
N TRP A 143 1.88 13.23 29.99
CA TRP A 143 1.78 12.25 28.89
C TRP A 143 0.81 12.54 27.73
N ASN A 144 1.40 12.69 26.52
CA ASN A 144 0.81 12.96 25.20
C ASN A 144 -0.36 12.08 24.67
N PHE A 145 -0.98 11.21 25.48
CA PHE A 145 -2.06 10.30 25.05
C PHE A 145 -3.28 11.02 24.45
N GLN A 146 -3.59 12.24 24.92
CA GLN A 146 -4.70 13.04 24.40
C GLN A 146 -4.47 13.39 22.91
N SER A 147 -3.25 13.76 22.52
CA SER A 147 -2.94 14.16 21.14
C SER A 147 -3.15 13.01 20.13
N ILE A 148 -2.88 11.77 20.52
CA ILE A 148 -2.97 10.59 19.63
C ILE A 148 -4.42 10.30 19.25
N ILE A 149 -5.34 10.30 20.23
CA ILE A 149 -6.77 10.11 19.96
C ILE A 149 -7.33 11.27 19.13
N TYR A 150 -6.88 12.50 19.40
CA TYR A 150 -7.26 13.66 18.59
C TYR A 150 -6.72 13.58 17.16
N THR A 151 -5.55 12.98 16.93
CA THR A 151 -4.99 12.83 15.57
C THR A 151 -5.80 11.82 14.75
N GLU A 152 -6.11 10.64 15.29
CA GLU A 152 -6.97 9.65 14.59
C GLU A 152 -8.41 10.16 14.36
N ALA A 153 -8.92 11.04 15.23
CA ALA A 153 -10.24 11.66 15.07
C ALA A 153 -10.24 12.82 14.05
N MET A 154 -9.11 13.49 13.83
CA MET A 154 -8.98 14.63 12.91
C MET A 154 -8.70 14.22 11.44
N THR A 155 -8.26 12.97 11.19
CA THR A 155 -7.93 12.48 9.83
C THR A 155 -9.02 11.62 9.18
N SER A 156 -10.06 11.21 9.92
CA SER A 156 -11.18 10.42 9.39
C SER A 156 -12.20 11.32 8.69
N ASP A 157 -12.51 11.06 7.43
CA ASP A 157 -13.60 11.73 6.68
C ASP A 157 -14.96 11.04 6.86
N VAL A 158 -15.04 10.17 7.85
CA VAL A 158 -16.20 9.35 8.19
C VAL A 158 -16.44 9.39 9.69
N ILE A 159 -17.69 9.68 10.07
CA ILE A 159 -18.18 9.58 11.45
C ILE A 159 -18.57 8.11 11.70
N ALA A 160 -17.78 7.42 12.51
CA ALA A 160 -18.03 6.03 12.89
C ALA A 160 -17.68 5.81 14.36
N PRO A 161 -18.44 4.98 15.11
CA PRO A 161 -18.07 4.60 16.48
C PRO A 161 -16.74 3.83 16.50
N SER A 162 -16.04 3.88 17.63
CA SER A 162 -14.83 3.07 17.82
C SER A 162 -15.18 1.59 17.87
N PRO A 163 -14.63 0.72 17.00
CA PRO A 163 -14.91 -0.71 17.00
C PRO A 163 -14.12 -1.47 18.08
N TRP A 164 -13.51 -0.78 19.04
CA TRP A 164 -12.60 -1.38 20.02
C TRP A 164 -13.05 -1.15 21.46
N LYS A 165 -13.16 -2.23 22.24
CA LYS A 165 -13.35 -2.18 23.70
C LYS A 165 -12.08 -2.66 24.39
N ILE A 166 -11.50 -1.83 25.26
CA ILE A 166 -10.40 -2.24 26.13
C ILE A 166 -10.90 -3.35 27.08
N PHE A 167 -10.07 -4.37 27.33
CA PHE A 167 -10.38 -5.44 28.29
C PHE A 167 -9.31 -5.67 29.34
N GLY A 168 -8.15 -5.00 29.25
CA GLY A 168 -7.09 -5.09 30.24
C GLY A 168 -5.82 -4.34 29.84
N CYS A 169 -4.82 -4.41 30.71
CA CYS A 169 -3.45 -3.98 30.48
C CYS A 169 -2.51 -5.09 30.94
N HIS A 170 -1.46 -5.40 30.17
CA HIS A 170 -0.50 -6.45 30.50
C HIS A 170 0.89 -6.08 29.98
N ASN A 171 1.93 -6.14 30.82
CA ASN A 171 3.32 -5.80 30.47
C ASN A 171 3.47 -4.42 29.78
N GLY A 172 2.71 -3.41 30.23
CA GLY A 172 2.69 -2.08 29.62
C GLY A 172 1.87 -1.95 28.31
N LEU A 173 1.31 -3.06 27.81
CA LEU A 173 0.47 -3.09 26.62
C LEU A 173 -1.01 -2.91 26.98
N ARG A 174 -1.71 -2.02 26.28
CA ARG A 174 -3.17 -1.89 26.37
C ARG A 174 -3.83 -2.95 25.49
N MET A 175 -4.73 -3.74 26.06
CA MET A 175 -5.36 -4.90 25.39
C MET A 175 -6.81 -4.60 25.00
N PHE A 176 -7.13 -4.71 23.72
CA PHE A 176 -8.45 -4.44 23.17
C PHE A 176 -9.04 -5.68 22.51
N LYS A 177 -10.38 -5.77 22.52
CA LYS A 177 -11.17 -6.70 21.72
C LYS A 177 -12.07 -5.91 20.79
N GLU A 178 -12.38 -6.47 19.63
CA GLU A 178 -13.39 -5.90 18.75
C GLU A 178 -14.75 -5.82 19.49
N ALA A 179 -15.44 -4.70 19.32
CA ALA A 179 -16.79 -4.53 19.80
C ALA A 179 -17.72 -5.19 18.78
N ASN A 180 -18.42 -6.26 19.16
CA ASN A 180 -19.45 -6.85 18.31
C ASN A 180 -20.50 -5.79 17.99
N ASP A 181 -20.71 -5.50 16.71
CA ASP A 181 -21.95 -4.91 16.23
C ASP A 181 -23.08 -5.92 16.54
N TRP A 182 -24.08 -5.47 17.30
CA TRP A 182 -25.09 -6.35 17.89
C TRP A 182 -26.23 -6.63 16.91
N ASP A 183 -25.97 -7.43 15.88
CA ASP A 183 -27.02 -8.02 15.05
C ASP A 183 -27.64 -9.21 15.78
N SER A 184 -28.91 -9.09 16.15
CA SER A 184 -29.71 -10.07 16.90
C SER A 184 -30.02 -11.39 16.16
N HIS A 185 -29.32 -11.65 15.05
CA HIS A 185 -29.59 -12.74 14.11
C HIS A 185 -28.46 -13.79 14.01
N GLY A 186 -27.85 -14.13 15.16
CA GLY A 186 -27.42 -15.51 15.48
C GLY A 186 -26.55 -16.32 14.49
N ARG A 187 -25.84 -15.71 13.55
CA ARG A 187 -24.96 -16.43 12.59
C ARG A 187 -23.50 -16.00 12.69
N ASN A 188 -22.78 -16.70 13.57
CA ASN A 188 -21.36 -17.03 13.50
C ASN A 188 -20.40 -16.08 12.76
N TRP A 189 -20.04 -14.97 13.41
CA TRP A 189 -18.60 -14.65 13.51
C TRP A 189 -17.97 -15.64 14.51
N GLY A 190 -17.70 -16.86 14.03
CA GLY A 190 -17.45 -18.04 14.86
C GLY A 190 -16.15 -18.01 15.69
N ASP A 191 -16.32 -18.26 16.98
CA ASP A 191 -15.36 -18.73 18.01
C ASP A 191 -14.11 -17.91 18.33
N HIS A 192 -13.72 -16.93 17.50
CA HIS A 192 -12.41 -16.27 17.60
C HIS A 192 -12.52 -14.75 17.36
N PRO A 193 -12.83 -13.94 18.38
CA PRO A 193 -12.89 -12.48 18.25
C PRO A 193 -11.49 -11.89 18.03
N VAL A 194 -11.40 -10.80 17.27
CA VAL A 194 -10.14 -10.07 17.07
C VAL A 194 -9.69 -9.45 18.39
N MET A 195 -8.42 -9.65 18.73
CA MET A 195 -7.76 -8.99 19.84
C MET A 195 -6.57 -8.17 19.38
N MET A 196 -6.28 -7.09 20.10
CA MET A 196 -5.18 -6.16 19.83
C MET A 196 -4.37 -5.91 21.10
N ALA A 197 -3.05 -5.82 20.96
CA ALA A 197 -2.17 -5.17 21.92
C ALA A 197 -1.64 -3.84 21.35
N VAL A 198 -1.54 -2.81 22.18
CA VAL A 198 -0.99 -1.50 21.82
C VAL A 198 0.09 -1.09 22.82
N GLY A 199 1.30 -0.83 22.29
CA GLY A 199 2.45 -0.32 23.04
C GLY A 199 3.18 0.78 22.29
N VAL A 200 4.04 1.54 22.97
CA VAL A 200 4.96 2.52 22.36
C VAL A 200 6.37 1.95 22.39
N VAL A 201 7.05 1.90 21.25
CA VAL A 201 8.41 1.37 21.08
C VAL A 201 9.39 2.52 20.87
N ASP A 202 10.54 2.44 21.52
CA ASP A 202 11.65 3.41 21.42
C ASP A 202 12.45 3.23 20.12
N GLY A 203 11.80 3.43 18.97
CA GLY A 203 12.41 3.34 17.66
C GLY A 203 11.63 4.02 16.53
N THR A 204 12.34 4.33 15.45
CA THR A 204 11.74 4.81 14.20
C THR A 204 10.81 3.76 13.58
N SER A 205 9.78 4.20 12.87
CA SER A 205 8.81 3.29 12.27
C SER A 205 9.44 2.38 11.20
N GLU A 206 10.46 2.87 10.47
CA GLU A 206 11.25 2.09 9.50
C GLU A 206 12.09 0.99 10.18
N ALA A 207 12.81 1.29 11.27
CA ALA A 207 13.62 0.29 11.97
C ALA A 207 12.75 -0.83 12.58
N ILE A 208 11.58 -0.46 13.11
CA ILE A 208 10.58 -1.42 13.62
C ILE A 208 10.01 -2.25 12.47
N PHE A 209 9.66 -1.63 11.33
CA PHE A 209 9.22 -2.34 10.13
C PHE A 209 10.26 -3.38 9.66
N HIS A 210 11.54 -3.01 9.55
CA HIS A 210 12.60 -3.95 9.21
C HIS A 210 12.70 -5.13 10.20
N THR A 211 12.59 -4.87 11.51
CA THR A 211 12.62 -5.89 12.56
C THR A 211 11.42 -6.84 12.49
N LEU A 212 10.23 -6.35 12.12
CA LEU A 212 9.04 -7.19 11.89
C LEU A 212 9.13 -8.01 10.59
N MET A 213 9.84 -7.48 9.58
CA MET A 213 10.00 -8.11 8.28
C MET A 213 11.11 -9.17 8.22
N SER A 214 12.08 -9.16 9.14
CA SER A 214 13.16 -10.16 9.20
C SER A 214 12.64 -11.56 9.52
N LEU A 215 13.24 -12.56 8.88
CA LEU A 215 12.93 -13.99 9.04
C LEU A 215 14.20 -14.84 9.25
N ASP A 216 15.35 -14.16 9.32
CA ASP A 216 16.67 -14.71 9.63
C ASP A 216 16.88 -14.88 11.15
N SER A 217 18.09 -15.25 11.57
CA SER A 217 18.45 -15.47 12.98
C SER A 217 18.35 -14.23 13.87
N SER A 218 18.28 -13.00 13.34
CA SER A 218 18.00 -11.82 14.18
C SER A 218 16.59 -11.85 14.78
N ARG A 219 15.69 -12.67 14.22
CA ARG A 219 14.32 -12.81 14.70
C ARG A 219 14.24 -13.43 16.09
N SER A 220 15.12 -14.39 16.40
CA SER A 220 15.19 -15.03 17.73
C SER A 220 15.74 -14.15 18.84
N GLU A 221 16.32 -12.97 18.53
CA GLU A 221 16.74 -11.99 19.54
C GLU A 221 15.55 -11.42 20.34
N TRP A 222 14.32 -11.48 19.80
CA TRP A 222 13.15 -10.82 20.39
C TRP A 222 11.84 -11.61 20.23
N ASP A 223 11.68 -12.43 19.20
CA ASP A 223 10.42 -13.12 18.92
C ASP A 223 10.34 -14.49 19.59
N PHE A 224 9.98 -14.51 20.87
CA PHE A 224 9.80 -15.75 21.65
C PHE A 224 8.68 -16.69 21.14
N CYS A 225 7.87 -16.27 20.15
CA CYS A 225 6.84 -17.14 19.58
C CYS A 225 7.29 -17.89 18.33
N VAL A 226 8.15 -17.29 17.51
CA VAL A 226 8.55 -17.83 16.19
C VAL A 226 9.90 -18.51 16.30
N TYR A 227 9.94 -19.82 16.06
CA TYR A 227 11.16 -20.61 16.02
C TYR A 227 11.93 -20.39 14.71
N ARG A 228 11.22 -20.48 13.58
CA ARG A 228 11.82 -20.37 12.25
C ARG A 228 10.88 -19.67 11.29
N GLY A 229 11.44 -18.83 10.43
CA GLY A 229 10.71 -18.19 9.33
C GLY A 229 11.36 -18.51 7.98
N SER A 230 10.55 -18.54 6.92
CA SER A 230 11.04 -18.59 5.53
C SER A 230 10.06 -17.91 4.58
N VAL A 231 10.57 -17.39 3.45
CA VAL A 231 9.73 -16.96 2.34
C VAL A 231 9.51 -18.15 1.42
N VAL A 232 8.25 -18.46 1.14
CA VAL A 232 7.79 -19.57 0.28
C VAL A 232 7.58 -19.09 -1.16
N ASP A 233 7.10 -17.86 -1.33
CA ASP A 233 6.95 -17.21 -2.63
C ASP A 233 6.96 -15.69 -2.52
N HIS A 234 7.41 -15.01 -3.57
CA HIS A 234 7.27 -13.56 -3.74
C HIS A 234 6.18 -13.30 -4.78
N ILE A 235 5.17 -12.48 -4.44
CA ILE A 235 4.07 -12.15 -5.35
C ILE A 235 4.35 -10.80 -6.02
N ASP A 236 4.65 -9.77 -5.24
CA ASP A 236 5.07 -8.45 -5.71
C ASP A 236 5.92 -7.74 -4.63
N GLY A 237 6.34 -6.49 -4.86
CA GLY A 237 7.14 -5.73 -3.90
C GLY A 237 6.40 -5.30 -2.62
N HIS A 238 5.09 -5.53 -2.53
CA HIS A 238 4.28 -5.29 -1.34
C HIS A 238 3.80 -6.59 -0.68
N THR A 239 4.08 -7.76 -1.28
CA THR A 239 3.36 -8.99 -0.97
C THR A 239 4.24 -10.24 -1.12
N ASP A 240 4.36 -11.02 -0.05
CA ASP A 240 4.99 -12.34 -0.08
C ASP A 240 4.19 -13.41 0.69
N ILE A 241 4.48 -14.68 0.40
CA ILE A 241 3.97 -15.83 1.15
C ILE A 241 5.09 -16.31 2.06
N ILE A 242 4.85 -16.33 3.36
CA ILE A 242 5.81 -16.74 4.38
C ILE A 242 5.31 -17.95 5.17
N HIS A 243 6.23 -18.82 5.56
CA HIS A 243 5.98 -19.93 6.47
C HIS A 243 6.70 -19.65 7.79
N LEU A 244 5.95 -19.74 8.89
CA LEU A 244 6.42 -19.53 10.25
C LEU A 244 6.17 -20.79 11.08
N GLU A 245 7.23 -21.37 11.62
CA GLU A 245 7.19 -22.44 12.63
C GLU A 245 7.21 -21.79 14.02
N LEU A 246 6.34 -22.26 14.93
CA LEU A 246 6.19 -21.68 16.26
C LEU A 246 6.83 -22.56 17.34
N TYR A 247 7.47 -21.94 18.34
CA TYR A 247 7.95 -22.64 19.53
C TYR A 247 6.80 -23.36 20.25
N ASN A 248 7.10 -24.49 20.89
CA ASN A 248 6.09 -25.27 21.61
C ASN A 248 5.95 -24.88 23.08
N ASP A 249 6.92 -24.15 23.64
CA ASP A 249 7.11 -23.99 25.09
C ASP A 249 6.04 -23.12 25.77
N TRP A 250 5.39 -22.24 24.99
CA TRP A 250 4.27 -21.40 25.41
C TRP A 250 2.89 -21.98 25.04
N LEU A 251 2.86 -23.16 24.41
CA LEU A 251 1.65 -23.93 24.13
C LEU A 251 1.37 -24.88 25.32
N ARG A 252 0.11 -25.26 25.55
CA ARG A 252 -0.20 -26.11 26.71
C ARG A 252 0.25 -27.55 26.50
N TRP A 253 0.58 -28.22 27.61
CA TRP A 253 0.97 -29.63 27.65
C TRP A 253 0.01 -30.54 26.85
N GLY A 254 0.58 -31.45 26.05
CA GLY A 254 -0.15 -32.34 25.16
C GLY A 254 -0.56 -31.74 23.81
N MET A 255 -0.35 -30.44 23.57
CA MET A 255 -0.62 -29.82 22.28
C MET A 255 0.58 -29.98 21.33
N LYS A 256 0.36 -30.53 20.12
CA LYS A 256 1.39 -30.58 19.05
C LYS A 256 1.86 -29.19 18.62
N PRO A 257 3.10 -28.98 18.13
CA PRO A 257 3.57 -27.70 17.59
C PRO A 257 2.65 -27.11 16.51
N ARG A 258 2.67 -25.77 16.34
CA ARG A 258 1.94 -25.08 15.25
C ARG A 258 2.87 -24.49 14.21
N ASP A 259 2.36 -24.42 13.00
CA ASP A 259 2.90 -23.57 11.96
C ASP A 259 1.81 -22.65 11.38
N LEU A 260 2.25 -21.59 10.72
CA LEU A 260 1.42 -20.60 10.03
C LEU A 260 1.99 -20.40 8.63
N LEU A 261 1.17 -20.65 7.62
CA LEU A 261 1.44 -20.25 6.23
C LEU A 261 0.62 -18.99 5.95
N LEU A 262 1.30 -17.86 5.81
CA LEU A 262 0.70 -16.53 5.77
C LEU A 262 1.00 -15.84 4.45
N HIS A 263 -0.01 -15.22 3.86
CA HIS A 263 0.17 -14.15 2.89
C HIS A 263 0.38 -12.85 3.68
N ARG A 264 1.53 -12.22 3.49
CA ARG A 264 1.99 -11.01 4.17
C ARG A 264 1.99 -9.87 3.16
N TYR A 265 1.16 -8.87 3.42
CA TYR A 265 1.08 -7.62 2.64
C TYR A 265 1.61 -6.44 3.48
N TRP A 266 2.31 -5.48 2.87
CA TRP A 266 2.76 -4.27 3.53
C TRP A 266 2.68 -3.01 2.67
N ARG A 267 2.41 -1.88 3.31
CA ARG A 267 2.53 -0.55 2.73
C ARG A 267 2.98 0.49 3.74
N ARG A 268 3.45 1.63 3.24
CA ARG A 268 3.80 2.82 4.00
C ARG A 268 2.82 3.94 3.65
N GLU A 269 2.21 4.54 4.66
CA GLU A 269 1.32 5.69 4.54
C GLU A 269 2.14 7.00 4.46
N ASN A 270 1.50 8.09 4.01
CA ASN A 270 2.16 9.40 3.83
C ASN A 270 2.66 10.03 5.15
N ASP A 271 2.01 9.73 6.28
CA ASP A 271 2.42 10.13 7.63
C ASP A 271 3.65 9.36 8.16
N GLY A 272 4.09 8.33 7.44
CA GLY A 272 5.17 7.42 7.85
C GLY A 272 4.73 6.22 8.67
N THR A 273 3.42 5.97 8.79
CA THR A 273 2.86 4.74 9.37
C THR A 273 3.13 3.55 8.43
N TYR A 274 3.62 2.43 8.98
CA TYR A 274 3.62 1.16 8.24
C TYR A 274 2.41 0.30 8.62
N VAL A 275 1.76 -0.25 7.61
CA VAL A 275 0.67 -1.21 7.73
C VAL A 275 1.22 -2.56 7.24
N LEU A 276 1.22 -3.58 8.11
CA LEU A 276 1.56 -4.96 7.77
C LEU A 276 0.34 -5.82 8.07
N LEU A 277 -0.13 -6.58 7.08
CA LEU A 277 -1.33 -7.41 7.18
C LEU A 277 -0.97 -8.86 6.87
N PHE A 278 -1.62 -9.78 7.59
CA PHE A 278 -1.42 -11.21 7.46
C PHE A 278 -2.76 -11.93 7.41
N HIS A 279 -2.91 -12.88 6.49
CA HIS A 279 -3.95 -13.90 6.55
C HIS A 279 -3.39 -15.25 6.14
N SER A 280 -3.96 -16.34 6.66
CA SER A 280 -3.55 -17.68 6.26
C SER A 280 -3.95 -17.98 4.82
N VAL A 281 -3.09 -18.71 4.12
CA VAL A 281 -3.31 -19.19 2.74
C VAL A 281 -2.92 -20.66 2.59
N TYR A 282 -3.34 -21.27 1.48
CA TYR A 282 -2.84 -22.56 1.04
C TYR A 282 -1.87 -22.35 -0.13
N HIS A 283 -0.71 -23.03 -0.10
CA HIS A 283 0.27 -22.92 -1.18
C HIS A 283 0.87 -24.27 -1.56
N LYS A 284 0.99 -24.56 -2.86
CA LYS A 284 1.48 -25.86 -3.37
C LYS A 284 2.90 -26.17 -2.90
N LYS A 285 3.78 -25.15 -2.81
CA LYS A 285 5.17 -25.29 -2.33
C LYS A 285 5.29 -25.57 -0.81
N CYS A 286 4.21 -25.38 -0.03
CA CYS A 286 4.21 -25.58 1.43
C CYS A 286 2.92 -26.29 1.90
N PRO A 287 2.77 -27.60 1.65
CA PRO A 287 1.65 -28.38 2.19
C PRO A 287 1.72 -28.47 3.74
N PRO A 288 0.64 -28.89 4.42
CA PRO A 288 0.67 -29.20 5.85
C PRO A 288 1.75 -30.24 6.17
N GLN A 289 2.64 -29.92 7.12
CA GLN A 289 3.76 -30.78 7.48
C GLN A 289 3.37 -31.83 8.53
N ILE A 290 3.98 -33.02 8.46
CA ILE A 290 3.80 -34.07 9.47
C ILE A 290 4.41 -33.59 10.80
N GLY A 291 3.70 -33.81 11.91
CA GLY A 291 4.12 -33.37 13.25
C GLY A 291 3.52 -32.02 13.68
N TYR A 292 3.31 -31.10 12.75
CA TYR A 292 2.71 -29.79 13.00
C TYR A 292 1.19 -29.78 12.84
N VAL A 293 0.53 -28.83 13.52
CA VAL A 293 -0.87 -28.48 13.29
C VAL A 293 -0.93 -27.07 12.71
N ARG A 294 -1.38 -26.94 11.46
CA ARG A 294 -1.45 -25.63 10.80
C ARG A 294 -2.56 -24.77 11.38
N ALA A 295 -2.17 -23.72 12.09
CA ALA A 295 -3.08 -22.71 12.59
C ALA A 295 -3.62 -21.85 11.43
N SER A 296 -4.77 -21.23 11.65
CA SER A 296 -5.50 -20.46 10.66
C SER A 296 -5.70 -19.03 11.16
N LEU A 297 -4.79 -18.13 10.79
CA LEU A 297 -4.94 -16.70 11.01
C LEU A 297 -6.02 -16.15 10.06
N LYS A 298 -7.20 -15.85 10.58
CA LYS A 298 -8.33 -15.29 9.81
C LYS A 298 -8.04 -13.84 9.40
N SER A 299 -7.39 -13.09 10.28
CA SER A 299 -6.81 -11.78 10.03
C SER A 299 -5.78 -11.46 11.13
N GLY A 300 -4.70 -10.79 10.78
CA GLY A 300 -3.71 -10.31 11.73
C GLY A 300 -2.84 -9.22 11.11
N GLY A 301 -2.05 -8.54 11.93
CA GLY A 301 -1.18 -7.48 11.42
C GLY A 301 -0.46 -6.67 12.48
N PHE A 302 0.36 -5.74 11.99
CA PHE A 302 0.96 -4.66 12.77
C PHE A 302 0.62 -3.32 12.12
N LEU A 303 0.27 -2.33 12.94
CA LEU A 303 0.28 -0.92 12.59
C LEU A 303 1.43 -0.27 13.36
N VAL A 304 2.34 0.41 12.67
CA VAL A 304 3.52 1.05 13.26
C VAL A 304 3.50 2.53 12.89
N THR A 305 2.88 3.35 13.75
CA THR A 305 2.68 4.79 13.53
C THR A 305 3.78 5.60 14.22
N PRO A 306 4.55 6.46 13.52
CA PRO A 306 5.57 7.29 14.14
C PRO A 306 4.94 8.32 15.09
N VAL A 307 5.52 8.48 16.27
CA VAL A 307 5.13 9.48 17.28
C VAL A 307 6.35 10.26 17.77
N ASN A 308 6.13 11.35 18.50
CA ASN A 308 7.20 12.18 19.09
C ASN A 308 8.33 12.54 18.07
N LYS A 309 7.91 13.10 16.93
CA LYS A 309 8.77 13.48 15.78
C LYS A 309 9.56 12.30 15.18
N GLY A 310 9.00 11.09 15.23
CA GLY A 310 9.59 9.88 14.63
C GLY A 310 10.63 9.17 15.49
N ARG A 311 10.93 9.67 16.70
CA ARG A 311 11.88 9.01 17.63
C ARG A 311 11.32 7.73 18.27
N GLN A 312 10.00 7.68 18.41
CA GLN A 312 9.25 6.56 18.96
C GLN A 312 8.16 6.17 17.96
N SER A 313 7.60 4.96 18.09
CA SER A 313 6.46 4.53 17.29
C SER A 313 5.40 3.85 18.14
N LEU A 314 4.13 4.17 17.89
CA LEU A 314 2.99 3.46 18.43
C LEU A 314 2.79 2.16 17.62
N VAL A 315 2.96 1.02 18.26
CA VAL A 315 2.78 -0.30 17.66
C VAL A 315 1.46 -0.91 18.12
N LYS A 316 0.57 -1.19 17.16
CA LYS A 316 -0.67 -1.97 17.38
C LYS A 316 -0.50 -3.34 16.72
N HIS A 317 -0.42 -4.42 17.49
CA HIS A 317 -0.48 -5.79 16.96
C HIS A 317 -1.91 -6.32 17.08
N MET A 318 -2.48 -6.86 16.00
CA MET A 318 -3.85 -7.37 15.95
C MET A 318 -3.85 -8.83 15.48
N LEU A 319 -4.71 -9.67 16.08
CA LEU A 319 -4.80 -11.11 15.78
C LEU A 319 -6.23 -11.66 15.95
N ALA A 320 -6.69 -12.40 14.95
CA ALA A 320 -7.81 -13.34 15.01
C ALA A 320 -7.35 -14.70 14.48
N VAL A 321 -6.89 -15.57 15.39
CA VAL A 321 -6.31 -16.89 15.08
C VAL A 321 -7.27 -18.00 15.51
N ASP A 322 -7.56 -18.92 14.59
CA ASP A 322 -8.06 -20.26 14.90
C ASP A 322 -6.86 -21.22 15.05
N TRP A 323 -6.60 -21.62 16.28
CA TRP A 323 -5.48 -22.48 16.68
C TRP A 323 -5.68 -23.97 16.38
N LYS A 324 -6.80 -24.35 15.76
CA LYS A 324 -7.20 -25.74 15.45
C LYS A 324 -7.12 -26.66 16.67
N PHE A 325 -7.78 -26.26 17.75
CA PHE A 325 -7.90 -27.08 18.94
C PHE A 325 -8.58 -28.43 18.65
N TRP A 326 -8.04 -29.49 19.26
CA TRP A 326 -8.71 -30.79 19.25
C TRP A 326 -9.89 -30.78 20.24
N LYS A 327 -10.97 -31.52 19.93
CA LYS A 327 -12.26 -31.45 20.66
C LYS A 327 -12.15 -31.67 22.18
N LEU A 328 -11.13 -32.40 22.65
CA LEU A 328 -10.88 -32.65 24.08
C LEU A 328 -10.39 -31.41 24.86
N TYR A 329 -9.92 -30.36 24.17
CA TYR A 329 -9.38 -29.13 24.77
C TYR A 329 -10.26 -27.89 24.54
N LEU A 330 -11.57 -28.09 24.27
CA LEU A 330 -12.57 -27.04 24.01
C LEU A 330 -12.91 -26.16 25.25
N ARG A 331 -11.91 -25.53 25.86
CA ARG A 331 -12.11 -24.39 26.77
C ARG A 331 -11.74 -23.08 26.04
N PRO A 332 -12.70 -22.21 25.69
CA PRO A 332 -12.44 -20.96 24.95
C PRO A 332 -11.40 -20.04 25.59
N SER A 333 -11.25 -20.10 26.92
CA SER A 333 -10.19 -19.39 27.65
C SER A 333 -8.78 -19.76 27.19
N THR A 334 -8.55 -20.99 26.71
CA THR A 334 -7.25 -21.46 26.23
C THR A 334 -6.84 -20.77 24.92
N ALA A 335 -7.75 -20.69 23.95
CA ALA A 335 -7.50 -19.99 22.69
C ALA A 335 -7.13 -18.52 22.93
N ARG A 336 -7.88 -17.86 23.82
CA ARG A 336 -7.63 -16.49 24.24
C ARG A 336 -6.25 -16.31 24.87
N SER A 337 -5.83 -17.19 25.78
CA SER A 337 -4.50 -17.12 26.41
C SER A 337 -3.36 -17.26 25.40
N ILE A 338 -3.46 -18.22 24.46
CA ILE A 338 -2.43 -18.45 23.44
C ILE A 338 -2.31 -17.23 22.50
N THR A 339 -3.43 -16.63 22.08
CA THR A 339 -3.40 -15.41 21.26
C THR A 339 -2.85 -14.21 22.05
N ILE A 340 -3.13 -14.09 23.35
CA ILE A 340 -2.53 -13.04 24.21
C ILE A 340 -1.00 -13.20 24.28
N ARG A 341 -0.47 -14.44 24.40
CA ARG A 341 0.98 -14.68 24.32
C ARG A 341 1.60 -14.24 22.98
N MET A 342 0.92 -14.44 21.84
CA MET A 342 1.41 -13.83 20.59
C MET A 342 1.33 -12.30 20.59
N LEU A 343 0.32 -11.69 21.22
CA LEU A 343 0.22 -10.23 21.29
C LEU A 343 1.30 -9.60 22.19
N GLU A 344 1.79 -10.32 23.21
CA GLU A 344 2.91 -9.94 24.08
C GLU A 344 4.25 -9.78 23.34
N ARG A 345 4.37 -10.26 22.09
CA ARG A 345 5.54 -9.99 21.21
C ARG A 345 5.82 -8.50 21.04
N VAL A 346 4.81 -7.63 21.21
CA VAL A 346 5.01 -6.17 21.24
C VAL A 346 5.86 -5.73 22.43
N ALA A 347 5.73 -6.36 23.61
CA ALA A 347 6.55 -6.03 24.78
C ALA A 347 8.01 -6.50 24.60
N ALA A 348 8.22 -7.67 24.01
CA ALA A 348 9.58 -8.12 23.66
C ALA A 348 10.25 -7.19 22.62
N LEU A 349 9.47 -6.67 21.66
CA LEU A 349 9.92 -5.67 20.70
C LEU A 349 10.22 -4.30 21.36
N GLN A 350 9.43 -3.88 22.35
CA GLN A 350 9.73 -2.69 23.17
C GLN A 350 11.09 -2.85 23.87
N GLU A 351 11.33 -4.00 24.49
CA GLU A 351 12.56 -4.26 25.26
C GLU A 351 13.80 -4.36 24.36
N LEU A 352 13.70 -5.01 23.18
CA LEU A 352 14.78 -5.04 22.19
C LEU A 352 15.26 -3.62 21.82
N PHE A 353 14.32 -2.72 21.53
CA PHE A 353 14.64 -1.35 21.12
C PHE A 353 15.19 -0.52 22.29
N ARG A 354 14.66 -0.71 23.50
CA ARG A 354 15.19 -0.09 24.72
C ARG A 354 16.61 -0.54 25.03
N ALA A 355 16.91 -1.84 24.93
CA ALA A 355 18.25 -2.39 25.13
C ALA A 355 19.25 -1.86 24.07
N ARG A 356 18.83 -1.82 22.80
CA ARG A 356 19.64 -1.23 21.72
C ARG A 356 19.91 0.26 21.94
N ALA A 357 18.96 1.04 22.46
CA ALA A 357 19.18 2.44 22.82
C ALA A 357 20.17 2.60 23.99
N GLY A 358 20.11 1.73 25.00
CA GLY A 358 21.06 1.71 26.13
C GLY A 358 22.51 1.46 25.72
N ASN A 359 22.74 0.57 24.75
CA ASN A 359 24.08 0.22 24.29
C ASN A 359 24.83 1.39 23.61
N TYR A 360 24.13 2.38 23.04
CA TYR A 360 24.77 3.60 22.52
C TYR A 360 25.19 4.59 23.63
N SER A 361 24.75 4.40 24.88
CA SER A 361 25.13 5.25 26.02
C SER A 361 26.40 4.79 26.74
N SER A 362 26.87 3.56 26.49
CA SER A 362 27.99 2.93 27.23
C SER A 362 29.29 2.85 26.43
N ALA A 363 29.32 3.41 25.22
CA ALA A 363 30.47 3.42 24.32
C ALA A 363 31.21 4.76 24.30
N THR A 364 31.28 5.48 25.44
CA THR A 364 32.16 6.65 25.60
C THR A 364 32.57 6.86 27.06
N THR A 365 33.18 5.84 27.66
CA THR A 365 33.98 6.00 28.89
C THR A 365 35.28 5.23 28.70
N GLU A 366 36.31 5.91 28.21
CA GLU A 366 37.68 5.40 28.29
C GLU A 366 38.01 5.19 29.77
N MET A 367 38.40 3.96 30.13
CA MET A 367 38.76 3.63 31.51
C MET A 367 40.13 4.24 31.83
N ALA A 368 40.12 5.46 32.36
CA ALA A 368 41.28 6.02 33.05
C ALA A 368 41.53 5.23 34.34
N PHE A 369 42.36 4.19 34.25
CA PHE A 369 42.92 3.50 35.41
C PHE A 369 44.03 4.37 36.02
N ASP A 370 43.69 5.14 37.05
CA ASP A 370 44.66 5.78 37.93
C ASP A 370 45.02 4.82 39.08
N ASN A 371 46.28 4.43 39.17
CA ASN A 371 46.85 3.61 40.25
C ASN A 371 48.26 4.14 40.53
N GLY A 372 48.38 5.05 41.50
CA GLY A 372 49.65 5.68 41.86
C GLY A 372 50.55 4.83 42.77
N LEU A 373 51.86 5.03 42.65
CA LEU A 373 52.89 4.82 43.68
C LEU A 373 54.06 5.83 43.41
N PRO A 374 55.09 6.01 44.27
CA PRO A 374 55.53 7.35 44.64
C PRO A 374 56.87 7.76 44.01
N LYS A 375 57.21 9.04 44.20
CA LYS A 375 58.42 9.69 43.68
C LYS A 375 59.73 9.04 44.16
N THR A 376 60.72 8.95 43.26
CA THR A 376 62.15 9.08 43.62
C THR A 376 62.92 9.74 42.46
N GLU A 377 64.00 10.46 42.77
CA GLU A 377 64.70 11.37 41.87
C GLU A 377 65.65 10.69 40.86
N LYS A 378 65.87 11.31 39.68
CA LYS A 378 67.22 11.75 39.21
C LYS A 378 67.20 12.59 37.92
N LYS A 379 68.30 13.33 37.71
CA LYS A 379 68.56 14.41 36.72
C LYS A 379 68.81 13.92 35.28
N GLY A 380 68.62 14.80 34.26
CA GLY A 380 69.50 14.77 33.07
C GLY A 380 69.08 15.42 31.71
N ILE A 381 69.26 16.74 31.56
CA ILE A 381 69.91 17.42 30.38
C ILE A 381 69.28 17.40 28.94
N LYS A 382 68.86 18.61 28.49
CA LYS A 382 68.96 19.32 27.16
C LYS A 382 68.47 18.72 25.80
N THR A 383 67.48 19.43 25.21
CA THR A 383 67.33 20.06 23.84
C THR A 383 68.31 19.79 22.67
N PRO A 384 67.97 20.12 21.38
CA PRO A 384 66.66 20.36 20.70
C PRO A 384 66.54 19.67 19.29
N ALA A 385 65.57 20.08 18.45
CA ALA A 385 65.32 19.65 17.06
C ALA A 385 66.39 20.12 16.02
N PRO A 386 66.24 19.76 14.72
CA PRO A 386 65.64 20.74 13.79
C PRO A 386 64.69 20.16 12.71
N GLU A 387 64.09 21.09 11.96
CA GLU A 387 63.23 20.93 10.77
C GLU A 387 64.05 20.70 9.48
N ASP A 388 63.40 20.29 8.39
CA ASP A 388 63.84 20.68 7.02
C ASP A 388 62.64 20.69 6.04
N ASP A 389 62.60 21.70 5.16
CA ASP A 389 61.56 21.94 4.14
C ASP A 389 62.04 21.49 2.75
N SER A 390 61.11 21.26 1.80
CA SER A 390 61.32 21.60 0.37
C SER A 390 60.05 21.44 -0.47
N GLU A 391 59.60 22.54 -1.08
CA GLU A 391 58.69 22.55 -2.23
C GLU A 391 59.46 22.35 -3.55
N VAL A 392 58.82 21.76 -4.57
CA VAL A 392 59.18 21.97 -5.98
C VAL A 392 57.90 22.09 -6.81
N LEU A 393 57.89 23.04 -7.75
CA LEU A 393 56.74 23.40 -8.58
C LEU A 393 57.22 23.66 -10.02
N GLU A 394 56.74 22.88 -10.99
CA GLU A 394 56.92 23.11 -12.45
C GLU A 394 55.57 22.79 -13.12
N VAL A 395 54.83 23.76 -13.67
CA VAL A 395 55.01 24.53 -14.93
C VAL A 395 54.06 23.99 -16.03
N LEU A 396 53.39 24.92 -16.69
CA LEU A 396 52.28 24.71 -17.63
C LEU A 396 52.78 24.47 -19.06
N VAL A 397 51.96 23.78 -19.86
CA VAL A 397 51.95 23.92 -21.33
C VAL A 397 50.50 24.07 -21.77
N GLU A 398 50.21 25.17 -22.48
CA GLU A 398 48.95 25.39 -23.20
C GLU A 398 49.13 24.97 -24.66
N GLU A 399 48.12 24.35 -25.26
CA GLU A 399 47.90 24.39 -26.71
C GLU A 399 46.42 24.71 -26.97
N ASN A 400 46.19 25.66 -27.88
CA ASN A 400 44.86 26.07 -28.36
C ASN A 400 44.73 25.69 -29.83
N GLU A 401 43.56 25.21 -30.23
CA GLU A 401 42.70 25.71 -31.33
C GLU A 401 41.58 24.66 -31.52
N ASP A 402 40.33 24.96 -31.15
CA ASP A 402 39.32 25.73 -31.89
C ASP A 402 38.69 24.91 -33.03
N ASP A 403 37.46 24.42 -32.81
CA ASP A 403 36.47 24.33 -33.88
C ASP A 403 35.05 24.38 -33.28
N ARG A 404 34.18 25.20 -33.87
CA ARG A 404 32.81 25.45 -33.40
C ARG A 404 31.80 24.97 -34.43
N GLU A 405 30.94 24.03 -34.05
CA GLU A 405 29.60 23.94 -34.65
C GLU A 405 28.52 23.98 -33.57
N SER A 406 27.62 24.95 -33.71
CA SER A 406 26.51 25.21 -32.81
C SER A 406 25.25 24.49 -33.26
N SER A 407 24.64 23.69 -32.38
CA SER A 407 23.24 23.27 -32.53
C SER A 407 22.49 23.46 -31.22
N GLU A 408 21.40 24.23 -31.26
CA GLU A 408 20.52 24.45 -30.10
C GLU A 408 19.76 23.16 -29.76
N PRO A 409 19.76 22.70 -28.49
CA PRO A 409 18.91 21.58 -28.10
C PRO A 409 17.47 22.05 -27.91
N SER A 410 16.58 21.64 -28.82
CA SER A 410 15.14 21.88 -28.69
C SER A 410 14.60 21.27 -27.39
N CYS A 411 13.99 22.10 -26.55
CA CYS A 411 13.62 21.72 -25.19
C CYS A 411 12.40 20.80 -25.17
N ARG A 412 12.62 19.48 -25.22
CA ARG A 412 11.66 18.40 -24.89
C ARG A 412 12.37 17.03 -24.78
N THR A 413 13.14 16.81 -23.71
CA THR A 413 13.79 15.52 -23.43
C THR A 413 12.89 14.59 -22.62
N SER A 414 12.60 13.40 -23.17
CA SER A 414 11.74 12.38 -22.53
C SER A 414 12.45 11.61 -21.40
N LEU A 415 11.71 10.86 -20.58
CA LEU A 415 12.26 10.05 -19.48
C LEU A 415 13.19 8.93 -19.97
N MET A 416 12.93 8.35 -21.15
CA MET A 416 13.85 7.48 -21.90
C MET A 416 15.18 8.16 -22.21
N GLY A 417 15.20 9.49 -22.27
CA GLY A 417 16.43 10.27 -22.26
C GLY A 417 17.35 9.83 -21.13
N LEU A 418 16.85 9.62 -19.91
CA LEU A 418 17.64 9.16 -18.75
C LEU A 418 18.16 7.70 -18.86
N HIS A 419 17.86 6.98 -19.94
CA HIS A 419 18.38 5.64 -20.20
C HIS A 419 19.64 5.65 -21.10
N ASP A 420 20.85 5.62 -20.48
CA ASP A 420 22.15 5.33 -21.12
C ASP A 420 22.01 4.36 -22.31
N SER A 421 22.33 4.84 -23.51
CA SER A 421 22.32 4.09 -24.77
C SER A 421 23.76 3.93 -25.24
N GLU A 422 24.55 3.16 -24.50
CA GLU A 422 25.93 2.79 -24.82
C GLU A 422 26.02 1.27 -24.88
N GLU A 423 26.55 0.76 -26.00
CA GLU A 423 26.71 -0.68 -26.24
C GLU A 423 28.07 -1.18 -25.73
N PHE A 424 28.01 -2.18 -24.84
CA PHE A 424 28.98 -3.27 -24.64
C PHE A 424 30.39 -3.03 -24.02
N PHE A 425 30.83 -4.10 -23.33
CA PHE A 425 32.16 -4.39 -22.74
C PHE A 425 32.55 -3.73 -21.41
N ASP A 426 32.01 -4.27 -20.32
CA ASP A 426 32.66 -4.25 -18.99
C ASP A 426 33.22 -5.67 -18.69
N VAL A 427 34.50 -5.74 -18.30
CA VAL A 427 35.19 -6.98 -17.90
C VAL A 427 34.74 -7.41 -16.49
N PRO A 428 34.57 -8.72 -16.18
CA PRO A 428 34.27 -9.13 -14.81
C PRO A 428 35.44 -8.86 -13.86
N GLU A 429 35.22 -8.04 -12.82
CA GLU A 429 36.11 -8.01 -11.65
C GLU A 429 36.04 -9.36 -10.90
N PRO A 430 37.14 -9.81 -10.28
CA PRO A 430 37.27 -11.18 -9.80
C PRO A 430 36.35 -11.47 -8.62
N THR A 431 35.64 -12.60 -8.70
CA THR A 431 35.02 -13.24 -7.54
C THR A 431 36.08 -13.91 -6.68
N ASP A 432 36.21 -13.48 -5.43
CA ASP A 432 36.86 -14.28 -4.38
C ASP A 432 36.09 -15.60 -4.22
N CYS A 433 36.67 -16.68 -4.75
CA CYS A 433 36.15 -18.02 -4.62
C CYS A 433 37.16 -18.86 -3.83
N GLY A 434 36.81 -19.24 -2.61
CA GLY A 434 37.60 -20.18 -1.84
C GLY A 434 37.38 -21.61 -2.37
N GLU A 435 38.45 -22.23 -2.82
CA GLU A 435 38.47 -23.63 -3.27
C GLU A 435 38.14 -24.60 -2.15
N PHE A 436 37.33 -25.63 -2.45
CA PHE A 436 37.37 -26.95 -1.83
C PHE A 436 36.69 -27.98 -2.75
N ASP A 437 37.46 -28.60 -3.64
CA ASP A 437 37.25 -29.99 -4.03
C ASP A 437 37.56 -30.89 -2.81
N ILE A 438 37.17 -32.16 -2.65
CA ILE A 438 36.74 -33.26 -3.54
C ILE A 438 35.67 -34.09 -2.74
N GLN A 439 34.93 -35.11 -3.19
CA GLN A 439 34.94 -35.99 -4.38
C GLN A 439 33.52 -36.54 -4.62
N TRP A 440 33.23 -37.05 -5.83
CA TRP A 440 32.05 -37.90 -6.10
C TRP A 440 32.45 -39.37 -6.19
N HIS A 441 31.60 -40.28 -5.68
CA HIS A 441 31.54 -41.66 -6.15
C HIS A 441 30.09 -42.07 -6.36
N SER A 442 29.78 -42.51 -7.58
CA SER A 442 28.58 -43.25 -7.94
C SER A 442 28.81 -44.74 -7.74
N ASP A 443 27.79 -45.49 -7.33
CA ASP A 443 27.68 -46.89 -7.73
C ASP A 443 26.22 -47.34 -7.87
N LEU A 444 26.01 -48.40 -8.64
CA LEU A 444 24.75 -48.72 -9.30
C LEU A 444 23.97 -49.89 -8.65
N ALA A 445 22.65 -49.83 -8.78
CA ALA A 445 21.70 -50.95 -8.94
C ALA A 445 21.68 -52.15 -7.95
N SER A 446 20.49 -52.43 -7.42
CA SER A 446 19.83 -53.74 -7.66
C SER A 446 18.34 -53.69 -7.33
N GLU A 447 17.51 -54.29 -8.18
CA GLU A 447 16.05 -54.43 -8.01
C GLU A 447 15.70 -55.54 -7.00
N GLN A 448 14.49 -55.49 -6.40
CA GLN A 448 13.63 -56.67 -6.38
C GLN A 448 12.16 -56.37 -6.11
N HIS A 449 11.31 -57.14 -6.79
CA HIS A 449 9.85 -56.98 -6.86
C HIS A 449 9.19 -58.17 -6.13
N CYS A 450 8.22 -57.92 -5.26
CA CYS A 450 7.31 -58.98 -4.78
C CYS A 450 5.88 -58.45 -4.64
N GLN A 451 4.99 -58.93 -5.51
CA GLN A 451 3.55 -58.82 -5.34
C GLN A 451 3.03 -60.07 -4.64
N THR A 452 2.04 -59.95 -3.75
CA THR A 452 0.95 -60.94 -3.65
C THR A 452 -0.24 -60.35 -2.91
N ALA A 453 -1.44 -60.70 -3.34
CA ALA A 453 -2.69 -60.10 -2.86
C ALA A 453 -3.53 -61.11 -2.09
N TYR A 454 -4.15 -60.67 -0.98
CA TYR A 454 -5.33 -61.35 -0.41
C TYR A 454 -6.30 -60.32 0.20
N HIS A 455 -7.52 -60.30 -0.36
CA HIS A 455 -8.73 -59.79 0.29
C HIS A 455 -9.63 -61.00 0.62
N PRO A 456 -10.46 -60.95 1.68
CA PRO A 456 -11.86 -60.62 1.41
C PRO A 456 -12.61 -59.79 2.49
N ARG A 457 -13.43 -58.85 1.99
CA ARG A 457 -14.82 -58.50 2.39
C ARG A 457 -15.14 -58.35 3.89
N LEU A 458 -15.31 -57.14 4.44
CA LEU A 458 -16.39 -56.13 4.26
C LEU A 458 -17.52 -56.23 5.32
N SER A 459 -17.71 -55.16 6.10
CA SER A 459 -19.03 -54.80 6.65
C SER A 459 -19.17 -53.29 6.92
N SER A 460 -20.23 -52.71 6.32
CA SER A 460 -21.01 -51.54 6.77
C SER A 460 -20.32 -50.28 7.35
N ALA A 461 -19.90 -49.37 6.47
CA ALA A 461 -19.93 -47.91 6.72
C ALA A 461 -20.04 -47.06 5.42
N ALA A 462 -20.40 -47.67 4.29
CA ALA A 462 -20.24 -47.09 2.94
C ALA A 462 -21.30 -46.02 2.55
N GLY A 463 -22.02 -45.44 3.52
CA GLY A 463 -23.02 -44.37 3.28
C GLY A 463 -22.50 -42.95 3.51
N LEU A 464 -21.40 -42.77 4.24
CA LEU A 464 -20.96 -41.45 4.74
C LEU A 464 -19.66 -40.93 4.10
N VAL A 465 -18.85 -41.82 3.50
CA VAL A 465 -17.56 -41.45 2.88
C VAL A 465 -17.72 -40.88 1.47
N LYS A 466 -18.75 -41.31 0.70
CA LYS A 466 -18.97 -40.78 -0.65
C LYS A 466 -19.33 -39.27 -0.64
N LYS A 467 -20.19 -38.85 0.29
CA LYS A 467 -20.53 -37.42 0.52
C LYS A 467 -19.38 -36.55 1.05
N LEU A 468 -18.28 -37.14 1.53
CA LEU A 468 -17.09 -36.39 1.95
C LEU A 468 -15.98 -36.39 0.90
N HIS A 469 -15.94 -37.38 0.00
CA HIS A 469 -14.99 -37.34 -1.11
C HIS A 469 -15.39 -36.31 -2.18
N ASP A 470 -16.69 -36.15 -2.45
CA ASP A 470 -17.19 -35.13 -3.39
C ASP A 470 -16.91 -33.69 -2.89
N LEU A 471 -16.91 -33.47 -1.56
CA LEU A 471 -16.56 -32.18 -0.95
C LEU A 471 -15.04 -31.93 -0.81
N ALA A 472 -14.22 -32.97 -0.88
CA ALA A 472 -12.77 -32.87 -0.66
C ALA A 472 -11.96 -32.61 -1.95
N VAL A 473 -12.56 -32.80 -3.14
CA VAL A 473 -11.88 -32.59 -4.43
C VAL A 473 -11.92 -31.13 -4.89
N HIS A 474 -12.87 -30.31 -4.43
CA HIS A 474 -13.09 -28.92 -4.88
C HIS A 474 -12.10 -27.86 -4.34
N LYS A 475 -10.87 -28.25 -3.94
CA LYS A 475 -9.80 -27.31 -3.54
C LYS A 475 -8.41 -27.71 -4.06
N LYS A 476 -8.23 -27.68 -5.39
CA LYS A 476 -6.92 -27.74 -6.06
C LYS A 476 -6.99 -27.11 -7.46
N GLY A 477 -5.98 -26.31 -7.84
CA GLY A 477 -5.98 -25.47 -9.06
C GLY A 477 -6.45 -24.04 -8.74
N TYR A 478 -5.93 -22.93 -9.27
CA TYR A 478 -5.50 -22.61 -10.64
C TYR A 478 -6.47 -23.15 -11.69
N MET A 479 -7.06 -22.25 -12.47
CA MET A 479 -8.22 -22.51 -13.31
C MET A 479 -8.03 -23.69 -14.26
N ASP A 480 -9.08 -24.51 -14.35
CA ASP A 480 -9.54 -24.98 -15.66
C ASP A 480 -11.06 -24.84 -15.67
N LEU A 481 -11.57 -23.73 -16.22
CA LEU A 481 -13.01 -23.50 -16.39
C LEU A 481 -13.43 -24.04 -17.76
N GLN A 482 -13.56 -25.36 -17.84
CA GLN A 482 -14.32 -26.05 -18.89
C GLN A 482 -15.40 -26.95 -18.27
N GLU A 483 -16.41 -26.35 -17.67
CA GLU A 483 -17.75 -26.94 -17.69
C GLU A 483 -18.71 -25.96 -18.35
N VAL A 484 -19.36 -26.45 -19.41
CA VAL A 484 -20.23 -25.66 -20.29
C VAL A 484 -21.61 -25.57 -19.66
N ASP A 485 -21.80 -24.59 -18.79
CA ASP A 485 -23.15 -24.18 -18.42
C ASP A 485 -23.86 -23.59 -19.64
N ARG A 486 -25.02 -24.18 -19.98
CA ARG A 486 -25.94 -23.69 -21.02
C ARG A 486 -26.67 -22.43 -20.54
N GLU A 487 -25.91 -21.36 -20.32
CA GLU A 487 -26.46 -20.03 -20.11
C GLU A 487 -27.25 -19.61 -21.36
N LYS A 488 -28.55 -19.33 -21.16
CA LYS A 488 -29.42 -18.80 -22.21
C LYS A 488 -28.98 -17.39 -22.58
N ASN A 489 -29.27 -16.96 -23.81
CA ASN A 489 -29.05 -15.58 -24.26
C ASN A 489 -29.99 -14.61 -23.51
N GLU A 490 -29.60 -14.18 -22.32
CA GLU A 490 -30.23 -13.07 -21.61
C GLU A 490 -29.53 -11.76 -21.99
N GLN A 491 -30.29 -10.83 -22.57
CA GLN A 491 -29.77 -9.54 -23.01
C GLN A 491 -29.47 -8.66 -21.79
N CYS A 492 -28.23 -8.20 -21.68
CA CYS A 492 -27.73 -7.46 -20.52
C CYS A 492 -28.32 -6.04 -20.46
N ASN A 493 -29.33 -5.84 -19.61
CA ASN A 493 -29.88 -4.52 -19.29
C ASN A 493 -28.96 -3.77 -18.32
N TYR A 494 -28.00 -3.00 -18.86
CA TYR A 494 -27.06 -2.22 -18.05
C TYR A 494 -27.78 -1.14 -17.23
N GLY A 495 -27.44 -1.03 -15.95
CA GLY A 495 -28.09 -0.20 -14.94
C GLY A 495 -29.00 -0.96 -13.97
N ARG A 496 -29.17 -2.27 -14.14
CA ARG A 496 -30.12 -3.08 -13.35
C ARG A 496 -29.62 -4.48 -12.96
N THR A 497 -28.35 -4.82 -13.20
CA THR A 497 -27.86 -6.18 -12.89
C THR A 497 -27.66 -6.42 -11.39
N LEU A 498 -27.57 -5.35 -10.57
CA LEU A 498 -27.62 -5.43 -9.11
C LEU A 498 -28.94 -4.87 -8.57
N GLN A 499 -29.61 -5.64 -7.70
CA GLN A 499 -30.92 -5.26 -7.13
C GLN A 499 -30.80 -4.14 -6.10
N ASN A 500 -31.78 -3.22 -6.09
CA ASN A 500 -31.93 -2.22 -5.04
C ASN A 500 -32.62 -2.82 -3.81
N ASP A 501 -32.07 -2.59 -2.61
CA ASP A 501 -32.72 -2.92 -1.34
C ASP A 501 -32.52 -1.79 -0.32
N PRO A 502 -33.52 -0.91 -0.13
CA PRO A 502 -33.44 0.17 0.87
C PRO A 502 -33.39 -0.35 2.32
N SER A 503 -33.85 -1.58 2.58
CA SER A 503 -33.80 -2.18 3.92
C SER A 503 -32.40 -2.67 4.32
N CYS A 504 -31.49 -2.81 3.34
CA CYS A 504 -30.14 -3.36 3.51
C CYS A 504 -30.10 -4.75 4.17
N THR A 505 -31.13 -5.57 3.98
CA THR A 505 -31.24 -6.93 4.53
C THR A 505 -30.87 -8.02 3.53
N VAL A 506 -31.06 -7.76 2.22
CA VAL A 506 -30.85 -8.75 1.16
C VAL A 506 -29.36 -8.72 0.71
N PRO A 507 -28.66 -9.86 0.70
CA PRO A 507 -27.28 -9.90 0.22
C PRO A 507 -27.21 -9.70 -1.30
N CYS A 508 -26.07 -9.19 -1.76
CA CYS A 508 -25.84 -8.82 -3.16
C CYS A 508 -26.85 -7.77 -3.63
N SER A 509 -26.95 -6.67 -2.89
CA SER A 509 -27.83 -5.55 -3.18
C SER A 509 -27.09 -4.21 -3.07
N TRP A 510 -27.70 -3.16 -3.62
CA TRP A 510 -27.28 -1.78 -3.40
C TRP A 510 -28.37 -0.95 -2.72
N ALA A 511 -27.93 0.09 -2.00
CA ALA A 511 -28.76 1.11 -1.39
C ALA A 511 -28.04 2.47 -1.45
N ILE A 512 -28.69 3.53 -0.97
CA ILE A 512 -28.08 4.85 -0.77
C ILE A 512 -27.59 4.93 0.68
N SER A 513 -26.33 5.29 0.90
CA SER A 513 -25.78 5.52 2.26
C SER A 513 -26.30 6.84 2.83
N ASP A 514 -26.42 6.95 4.16
CA ASP A 514 -26.70 8.23 4.81
C ASP A 514 -25.57 9.24 4.53
N PRO A 515 -25.85 10.39 3.88
CA PRO A 515 -24.86 11.44 3.65
C PRO A 515 -24.22 11.96 4.95
N SER A 516 -24.94 11.94 6.07
CA SER A 516 -24.49 12.51 7.36
C SER A 516 -23.29 11.77 7.99
N VAL A 517 -23.00 10.56 7.49
CA VAL A 517 -21.83 9.74 7.84
C VAL A 517 -20.54 10.37 7.31
N PHE A 518 -20.58 11.13 6.21
CA PHE A 518 -19.41 11.66 5.52
C PHE A 518 -19.11 13.12 5.91
N LEU A 519 -17.83 13.42 6.05
CA LEU A 519 -17.30 14.76 6.34
C LEU A 519 -16.73 15.41 5.06
N ILE A 520 -17.19 16.62 4.79
CA ILE A 520 -16.90 17.43 3.60
C ILE A 520 -16.27 18.76 3.98
N ARG A 521 -15.53 19.42 3.08
CA ARG A 521 -14.96 20.76 3.38
C ARG A 521 -16.08 21.77 3.64
N GLY A 522 -16.08 22.38 4.84
CA GLY A 522 -17.03 23.43 5.20
C GLY A 522 -16.76 24.75 4.48
N ARG A 523 -17.67 25.72 4.64
CA ARG A 523 -17.56 27.05 4.01
C ARG A 523 -16.23 27.74 4.32
N THR A 524 -15.78 27.68 5.57
CA THR A 524 -14.55 28.34 6.04
C THR A 524 -13.29 27.46 5.94
N TYR A 525 -13.36 26.30 5.27
CA TYR A 525 -12.30 25.28 5.30
C TYR A 525 -10.91 25.80 4.91
N LEU A 526 -10.81 26.71 3.94
CA LEU A 526 -9.51 27.28 3.53
C LEU A 526 -8.82 28.06 4.67
N GLN A 527 -9.59 28.56 5.63
CA GLN A 527 -9.11 29.34 6.78
C GLN A 527 -8.95 28.49 8.05
N ASP A 528 -9.89 27.57 8.33
CA ASP A 528 -9.96 26.82 9.59
C ASP A 528 -9.66 25.31 9.48
N GLN A 529 -9.55 24.78 8.25
CA GLN A 529 -9.43 23.35 7.93
C GLN A 529 -10.53 22.45 8.52
N LYS A 530 -11.70 23.00 8.87
CA LYS A 530 -12.81 22.27 9.50
C LYS A 530 -13.75 21.65 8.48
N LYS A 531 -13.89 20.33 8.58
CA LYS A 531 -14.90 19.58 7.82
C LYS A 531 -16.24 19.57 8.56
N VAL A 532 -17.33 19.52 7.81
CA VAL A 532 -18.71 19.48 8.31
C VAL A 532 -19.41 18.23 7.78
N LYS A 533 -20.52 17.82 8.39
CA LYS A 533 -21.33 16.72 7.86
C LYS A 533 -21.93 17.11 6.51
N ALA A 534 -22.03 16.17 5.58
CA ALA A 534 -22.82 16.38 4.37
C ALA A 534 -24.33 16.36 4.69
N ASN A 535 -25.07 17.31 4.12
CA ASN A 535 -26.51 17.46 4.34
C ASN A 535 -27.38 16.69 3.32
N GLY A 536 -26.76 16.11 2.27
CA GLY A 536 -27.46 15.49 1.15
C GLY A 536 -26.52 15.18 -0.02
N THR A 537 -27.09 14.68 -1.12
CA THR A 537 -26.40 14.49 -2.41
C THR A 537 -27.01 15.37 -3.49
N LEU A 538 -26.21 15.74 -4.49
CA LEU A 538 -26.64 16.52 -5.67
C LEU A 538 -27.42 15.67 -6.68
N MET A 539 -27.14 14.37 -6.73
CA MET A 539 -27.74 13.39 -7.64
C MET A 539 -28.36 12.23 -6.85
N GLN A 540 -29.32 11.54 -7.46
CA GLN A 540 -29.92 10.32 -6.92
C GLN A 540 -29.30 9.09 -7.60
N MET A 541 -28.94 8.06 -6.83
CA MET A 541 -28.54 6.78 -7.40
C MET A 541 -29.77 6.04 -7.94
N VAL A 542 -29.75 5.67 -9.22
CA VAL A 542 -30.90 5.06 -9.94
C VAL A 542 -30.64 3.62 -10.39
N GLY A 543 -29.38 3.18 -10.38
CA GLY A 543 -28.99 1.85 -10.82
C GLY A 543 -27.58 1.47 -10.38
N ALA A 544 -27.30 0.18 -10.38
CA ALA A 544 -25.95 -0.36 -10.27
C ALA A 544 -25.82 -1.64 -11.11
N ASP A 545 -24.62 -1.88 -11.61
CA ASP A 545 -24.24 -3.16 -12.21
C ASP A 545 -23.11 -3.85 -11.45
N TRP A 546 -23.14 -5.18 -11.51
CA TRP A 546 -22.06 -6.05 -11.03
C TRP A 546 -21.70 -7.03 -12.14
N LEU A 547 -20.64 -6.71 -12.88
CA LEU A 547 -20.27 -7.37 -14.13
C LEU A 547 -19.00 -8.20 -13.96
N ARG A 548 -18.87 -9.26 -14.76
CA ARG A 548 -17.71 -10.14 -14.87
C ARG A 548 -17.36 -10.37 -16.34
N SER A 549 -16.07 -10.28 -16.67
CA SER A 549 -15.62 -10.35 -18.07
C SER A 549 -14.13 -10.66 -18.18
N ASP A 550 -13.72 -11.21 -19.33
CA ASP A 550 -12.30 -11.52 -19.61
C ASP A 550 -11.50 -10.31 -20.13
N LYS A 551 -12.20 -9.20 -20.44
CA LYS A 551 -11.62 -7.94 -20.90
C LYS A 551 -12.26 -6.77 -20.17
N ARG A 552 -11.48 -5.68 -20.04
CA ARG A 552 -11.91 -4.39 -19.50
C ARG A 552 -13.21 -3.90 -20.18
N GLN A 553 -14.10 -3.30 -19.40
CA GLN A 553 -15.45 -2.90 -19.83
C GLN A 553 -15.61 -1.39 -19.74
N ASP A 554 -15.19 -0.70 -20.80
CA ASP A 554 -15.32 0.75 -20.91
C ASP A 554 -16.67 1.18 -21.50
N ASN A 555 -17.03 2.45 -21.26
CA ASN A 555 -18.17 3.15 -21.86
C ASN A 555 -19.48 2.34 -21.83
N LEU A 556 -19.93 1.96 -20.64
CA LEU A 556 -21.18 1.22 -20.41
C LEU A 556 -22.40 2.05 -20.80
N SER A 557 -22.38 3.36 -20.54
CA SER A 557 -23.45 4.32 -20.81
C SER A 557 -23.64 4.62 -22.30
N GLY A 558 -22.62 4.38 -23.12
CA GLY A 558 -22.72 4.44 -24.58
C GLY A 558 -23.44 3.24 -25.20
N ARG A 559 -23.70 2.18 -24.44
CA ARG A 559 -24.31 0.94 -24.97
C ARG A 559 -25.83 1.12 -25.16
N PRO A 560 -26.45 0.61 -26.24
CA PRO A 560 -27.88 0.78 -26.51
C PRO A 560 -28.78 0.26 -25.39
N ASP A 561 -28.39 -0.84 -24.77
CA ASP A 561 -29.15 -1.50 -23.70
C ASP A 561 -28.96 -0.86 -22.31
N SER A 562 -28.23 0.25 -22.22
CA SER A 562 -28.02 0.97 -20.96
C SER A 562 -29.21 1.83 -20.57
N ILE A 563 -29.44 1.95 -19.24
CA ILE A 563 -30.42 2.86 -18.68
C ILE A 563 -30.26 4.31 -19.18
N VAL A 564 -29.02 4.73 -19.46
CA VAL A 564 -28.69 6.06 -19.97
C VAL A 564 -29.24 6.28 -21.38
N GLN A 565 -28.99 5.34 -22.30
CA GLN A 565 -29.55 5.41 -23.67
C GLN A 565 -31.08 5.20 -23.68
N GLN A 566 -31.59 4.29 -22.85
CA GLN A 566 -33.04 4.08 -22.70
C GLN A 566 -33.77 5.33 -22.18
N CYS A 567 -33.13 6.14 -21.34
CA CYS A 567 -33.66 7.44 -20.89
C CYS A 567 -33.44 8.54 -21.94
N ALA A 568 -32.29 8.59 -22.61
CA ALA A 568 -32.04 9.54 -23.70
C ALA A 568 -33.08 9.40 -24.83
N ALA A 569 -33.42 8.17 -25.20
CA ALA A 569 -34.45 7.86 -26.20
C ALA A 569 -35.88 8.32 -25.82
N ARG A 570 -36.12 8.68 -24.56
CA ARG A 570 -37.38 9.27 -24.08
C ARG A 570 -37.39 10.80 -24.12
N GLY A 571 -36.25 11.44 -24.41
CA GLY A 571 -36.14 12.90 -24.57
C GLY A 571 -36.35 13.71 -23.28
N GLY A 572 -36.13 13.11 -22.10
CA GLY A 572 -36.27 13.80 -20.81
C GLY A 572 -35.06 14.67 -20.43
N PRO A 573 -35.19 15.56 -19.44
CA PRO A 573 -34.11 16.45 -18.97
C PRO A 573 -33.09 15.76 -18.05
N GLU A 574 -33.16 14.43 -17.89
CA GLU A 574 -32.26 13.66 -17.04
C GLU A 574 -30.80 13.70 -17.51
N PHE A 575 -29.91 14.24 -16.66
CA PHE A 575 -28.46 14.10 -16.79
C PHE A 575 -27.95 12.95 -15.92
N PHE A 576 -27.07 12.11 -16.48
CA PHE A 576 -26.47 10.96 -15.80
C PHE A 576 -24.99 11.18 -15.49
N PHE A 577 -24.58 10.80 -14.29
CA PHE A 577 -23.19 10.71 -13.89
C PHE A 577 -22.91 9.26 -13.51
N VAL A 578 -22.04 8.59 -14.26
CA VAL A 578 -21.80 7.15 -14.14
C VAL A 578 -20.37 6.91 -13.68
N ILE A 579 -20.20 6.03 -12.71
CA ILE A 579 -18.91 5.71 -12.10
C ILE A 579 -18.71 4.20 -12.22
N ASN A 580 -17.72 3.78 -12.99
CA ASN A 580 -17.46 2.38 -13.28
C ASN A 580 -16.10 2.00 -12.67
N ILE A 581 -16.14 1.27 -11.55
CA ILE A 581 -14.95 0.82 -10.82
C ILE A 581 -14.52 -0.52 -11.42
N GLN A 582 -13.43 -0.50 -12.17
CA GLN A 582 -12.89 -1.67 -12.86
C GLN A 582 -11.83 -2.35 -11.98
N LEU A 583 -12.12 -3.57 -11.53
CA LEU A 583 -11.28 -4.37 -10.67
C LEU A 583 -10.48 -5.38 -11.52
N PRO A 584 -9.14 -5.28 -11.54
CA PRO A 584 -8.29 -6.16 -12.34
C PRO A 584 -8.32 -7.60 -11.81
N GLY A 585 -8.30 -8.58 -12.71
CA GLY A 585 -8.29 -9.99 -12.36
C GLY A 585 -8.42 -10.90 -13.57
N SER A 586 -8.45 -12.20 -13.33
CA SER A 586 -8.89 -13.21 -14.29
C SER A 586 -9.92 -14.09 -13.57
N PRO A 587 -11.23 -13.85 -13.75
CA PRO A 587 -11.84 -12.81 -14.58
C PRO A 587 -11.72 -11.40 -13.98
N MET A 588 -11.93 -10.37 -14.80
CA MET A 588 -12.08 -8.97 -14.35
C MET A 588 -13.51 -8.73 -13.86
N TYR A 589 -13.66 -7.80 -12.92
CA TYR A 589 -14.96 -7.41 -12.35
C TYR A 589 -15.20 -5.91 -12.50
N SER A 590 -16.44 -5.50 -12.75
CA SER A 590 -16.82 -4.08 -12.87
C SER A 590 -18.02 -3.76 -11.96
N ILE A 591 -17.91 -2.69 -11.16
CA ILE A 591 -19.03 -2.11 -10.43
C ILE A 591 -19.39 -0.79 -11.10
N ALA A 592 -20.49 -0.75 -11.84
CA ALA A 592 -21.02 0.49 -12.41
C ALA A 592 -22.08 1.08 -11.48
N LEU A 593 -22.01 2.38 -11.21
CA LEU A 593 -22.91 3.11 -10.33
C LEU A 593 -23.53 4.25 -11.12
N TYR A 594 -24.86 4.26 -11.26
CA TYR A 594 -25.57 5.21 -12.10
C TYR A 594 -26.27 6.24 -11.22
N TYR A 595 -25.82 7.49 -11.31
CA TYR A 595 -26.44 8.64 -10.66
C TYR A 595 -27.18 9.50 -11.68
N MET A 596 -28.29 10.09 -11.27
CA MET A 596 -29.18 10.88 -12.13
C MET A 596 -29.58 12.18 -11.43
N MET A 597 -29.66 13.27 -12.19
CA MET A 597 -30.28 14.53 -11.77
C MET A 597 -31.22 15.06 -12.85
N ARG A 598 -32.20 15.87 -12.45
CA ARG A 598 -33.14 16.58 -13.34
C ARG A 598 -32.91 18.08 -13.39
N THR A 599 -32.08 18.59 -12.49
CA THR A 599 -31.65 19.98 -12.50
C THR A 599 -30.58 20.18 -13.56
N HIS A 600 -30.73 21.26 -14.32
CA HIS A 600 -29.74 21.70 -15.31
C HIS A 600 -28.34 21.89 -14.67
N LEU A 601 -27.28 21.56 -15.42
CA LEU A 601 -25.89 21.60 -14.93
C LEU A 601 -25.48 23.00 -14.48
N GLU A 602 -26.01 24.01 -15.16
CA GLU A 602 -25.83 25.45 -14.93
C GLU A 602 -26.24 25.88 -13.51
N ALA A 603 -27.11 25.13 -12.84
CA ALA A 603 -27.46 25.36 -11.44
C ALA A 603 -26.30 25.05 -10.45
N ASN A 604 -25.25 24.35 -10.89
CA ASN A 604 -24.06 24.08 -10.11
C ASN A 604 -22.79 24.33 -10.96
N PRO A 605 -22.18 25.54 -10.88
CA PRO A 605 -21.03 25.90 -11.70
C PRO A 605 -19.83 24.94 -11.56
N LEU A 606 -19.59 24.38 -10.37
CA LEU A 606 -18.49 23.44 -10.14
C LEU A 606 -18.71 22.13 -10.90
N LEU A 607 -19.94 21.58 -10.89
CA LEU A 607 -20.30 20.41 -11.68
C LEU A 607 -20.28 20.71 -13.18
N HIS A 608 -20.85 21.84 -13.62
CA HIS A 608 -20.83 22.25 -15.03
C HIS A 608 -19.39 22.30 -15.57
N ASN A 609 -18.48 22.96 -14.84
CA ASN A 609 -17.07 23.08 -15.22
C ASN A 609 -16.33 21.73 -15.16
N PHE A 610 -16.71 20.82 -14.26
CA PHE A 610 -16.16 19.46 -14.23
C PHE A 610 -16.64 18.59 -15.41
N VAL A 611 -17.92 18.71 -15.78
CA VAL A 611 -18.49 17.98 -16.92
C VAL A 611 -17.93 18.47 -18.25
N ASN A 612 -17.78 19.79 -18.42
CA ASN A 612 -17.37 20.41 -19.68
C ASN A 612 -15.88 20.81 -19.74
N GLY A 613 -15.10 20.62 -18.66
CA GLY A 613 -13.67 20.90 -18.61
C GLY A 613 -12.79 19.84 -19.29
N ASP A 614 -11.48 19.91 -19.04
CA ASP A 614 -10.50 18.92 -19.50
C ASP A 614 -10.22 17.84 -18.45
N ASP A 615 -9.44 16.83 -18.84
CA ASP A 615 -9.10 15.71 -17.96
C ASP A 615 -8.11 16.10 -16.85
N ALA A 616 -7.31 17.16 -17.01
CA ALA A 616 -6.43 17.65 -15.95
C ALA A 616 -7.24 18.26 -14.79
N TYR A 617 -8.24 19.09 -15.13
CA TYR A 617 -9.20 19.65 -14.20
C TYR A 617 -10.04 18.57 -13.50
N ARG A 618 -10.49 17.54 -14.24
CA ARG A 618 -11.23 16.40 -13.64
C ARG A 618 -10.33 15.59 -12.70
N ASN A 619 -9.13 15.24 -13.14
CA ASN A 619 -8.18 14.41 -12.38
C ASN A 619 -7.70 15.08 -11.09
N SER A 620 -7.49 16.40 -11.11
CA SER A 620 -7.03 17.16 -9.93
C SER A 620 -8.10 17.33 -8.84
N ARG A 621 -9.38 17.08 -9.15
CA ARG A 621 -10.52 17.37 -8.26
C ARG A 621 -11.43 16.18 -7.92
N PHE A 622 -11.51 15.12 -8.72
CA PHE A 622 -12.44 14.02 -8.44
C PHE A 622 -12.04 13.22 -7.19
N LYS A 623 -12.94 13.14 -6.21
CA LYS A 623 -12.72 12.49 -4.91
C LYS A 623 -13.63 11.29 -4.68
N LEU A 624 -13.09 10.31 -3.96
CA LEU A 624 -13.82 9.23 -3.29
C LEU A 624 -13.54 9.27 -1.79
N ILE A 625 -14.58 9.21 -0.96
CA ILE A 625 -14.49 8.85 0.47
C ILE A 625 -15.01 7.41 0.61
N PRO A 626 -14.13 6.42 0.86
CA PRO A 626 -14.55 5.05 1.07
C PRO A 626 -14.80 4.78 2.55
N TYR A 627 -15.73 3.87 2.86
CA TYR A 627 -16.02 3.42 4.21
C TYR A 627 -16.47 1.96 4.22
N ILE A 628 -15.86 1.15 5.09
CA ILE A 628 -16.31 -0.22 5.35
C ILE A 628 -17.04 -0.22 6.69
N SER A 629 -18.37 -0.16 6.67
CA SER A 629 -19.19 -0.13 7.89
C SER A 629 -19.18 -1.51 8.56
N LYS A 630 -19.47 -2.58 7.81
CA LYS A 630 -19.39 -3.98 8.25
C LYS A 630 -18.29 -4.72 7.48
N GLY A 631 -17.48 -5.51 8.17
CA GLY A 631 -16.36 -6.23 7.58
C GLY A 631 -15.21 -6.43 8.56
N SER A 632 -14.23 -7.26 8.20
CA SER A 632 -13.06 -7.50 9.07
C SER A 632 -12.22 -6.23 9.23
N TRP A 633 -11.63 -6.04 10.42
CA TRP A 633 -10.76 -4.90 10.69
C TRP A 633 -9.63 -4.74 9.65
N MET A 634 -9.13 -5.85 9.09
CA MET A 634 -8.05 -5.87 8.11
C MET A 634 -8.48 -5.20 6.79
N VAL A 635 -9.72 -5.45 6.35
CA VAL A 635 -10.31 -4.76 5.20
C VAL A 635 -10.61 -3.30 5.56
N LYS A 636 -11.20 -3.03 6.74
CA LYS A 636 -11.46 -1.66 7.24
C LYS A 636 -10.19 -0.81 7.26
N GLN A 637 -9.05 -1.35 7.72
CA GLN A 637 -7.75 -0.68 7.77
C GLN A 637 -7.15 -0.49 6.37
N SER A 638 -7.29 -1.47 5.48
CA SER A 638 -6.74 -1.40 4.11
C SER A 638 -7.45 -0.36 3.25
N VAL A 639 -8.78 -0.31 3.33
CA VAL A 639 -9.59 0.67 2.58
C VAL A 639 -9.49 2.06 3.18
N GLY A 640 -9.36 2.16 4.51
CA GLY A 640 -9.28 3.44 5.21
C GLY A 640 -10.64 4.14 5.34
N LYS A 641 -10.59 5.43 5.67
CA LYS A 641 -11.77 6.32 5.89
C LYS A 641 -11.52 7.76 5.42
N GLN A 642 -10.48 8.00 4.65
CA GLN A 642 -10.02 9.33 4.25
C GLN A 642 -10.32 9.58 2.77
N ALA A 643 -10.68 10.81 2.41
CA ALA A 643 -10.88 11.20 1.03
C ALA A 643 -9.59 11.00 0.19
N CYS A 644 -9.71 10.31 -0.94
CA CYS A 644 -8.66 10.17 -1.94
C CYS A 644 -9.02 10.93 -3.21
N LEU A 645 -8.05 11.65 -3.80
CA LEU A 645 -8.18 12.24 -5.14
C LEU A 645 -7.87 11.16 -6.18
N LEU A 646 -8.91 10.61 -6.80
CA LEU A 646 -8.81 9.43 -7.65
C LEU A 646 -7.88 9.67 -8.85
N GLY A 647 -8.04 10.79 -9.55
CA GLY A 647 -7.23 11.13 -10.72
C GLY A 647 -5.78 11.52 -10.41
N LYS A 648 -5.37 11.53 -9.13
CA LYS A 648 -3.97 11.58 -8.71
C LYS A 648 -3.39 10.20 -8.39
N ALA A 649 -4.24 9.26 -7.98
CA ALA A 649 -3.84 7.94 -7.49
C ALA A 649 -4.03 6.79 -8.52
N LEU A 650 -4.91 6.98 -9.51
CA LEU A 650 -5.32 6.00 -10.51
C LEU A 650 -5.44 6.66 -11.89
N GLU A 651 -5.38 5.83 -12.93
CA GLU A 651 -5.77 6.20 -14.29
C GLU A 651 -7.29 6.22 -14.42
N LEU A 652 -7.82 7.34 -14.95
CA LEU A 652 -9.24 7.60 -15.13
C LEU A 652 -9.51 7.90 -16.60
N HIS A 653 -10.58 7.33 -17.16
CA HIS A 653 -11.02 7.59 -18.53
C HIS A 653 -12.42 8.18 -18.52
N TYR A 654 -12.61 9.24 -19.30
CA TYR A 654 -13.82 10.06 -19.28
C TYR A 654 -14.58 9.93 -20.59
N PHE A 655 -15.85 9.52 -20.51
CA PHE A 655 -16.73 9.40 -21.66
C PHE A 655 -17.90 10.39 -21.54
N ARG A 656 -17.88 11.43 -22.37
CA ARG A 656 -18.91 12.47 -22.42
C ARG A 656 -19.88 12.19 -23.57
N GLY A 657 -21.12 11.83 -23.22
CA GLY A 657 -22.24 11.76 -24.18
C GLY A 657 -22.93 13.11 -24.35
N GLN A 658 -24.20 13.08 -24.80
CA GLN A 658 -25.05 14.29 -24.78
C GLN A 658 -25.58 14.53 -23.36
N ASN A 659 -26.28 13.55 -22.78
CA ASN A 659 -26.93 13.63 -21.47
C ASN A 659 -26.16 12.91 -20.33
N TYR A 660 -24.90 12.54 -20.53
CA TYR A 660 -24.12 11.88 -19.48
C TYR A 660 -22.62 12.22 -19.46
N LEU A 661 -21.99 11.99 -18.31
CA LEU A 661 -20.56 11.79 -18.15
C LEU A 661 -20.34 10.45 -17.43
N GLU A 662 -19.51 9.58 -18.00
CA GLU A 662 -19.04 8.34 -17.38
C GLU A 662 -17.55 8.45 -17.04
N ILE A 663 -17.17 7.89 -15.89
CA ILE A 663 -15.80 7.82 -15.38
C ILE A 663 -15.46 6.35 -15.16
N ASP A 664 -14.60 5.81 -16.02
CA ASP A 664 -14.00 4.50 -15.88
C ASP A 664 -12.75 4.62 -14.99
N ILE A 665 -12.76 3.96 -13.83
CA ILE A 665 -11.70 3.97 -12.83
C ILE A 665 -10.91 2.65 -12.95
N ASP A 666 -9.70 2.70 -13.51
CA ASP A 666 -8.83 1.53 -13.61
C ASP A 666 -8.07 1.32 -12.29
N VAL A 667 -8.60 0.47 -11.42
CA VAL A 667 -7.94 0.12 -10.14
C VAL A 667 -6.66 -0.70 -10.36
N GLY A 668 -6.48 -1.29 -11.55
CA GLY A 668 -5.28 -2.00 -11.96
C GLY A 668 -4.10 -1.11 -12.31
N SER A 669 -4.30 0.18 -12.60
CA SER A 669 -3.24 1.17 -12.83
C SER A 669 -2.27 1.33 -11.64
N SER A 670 -2.72 1.05 -10.40
CA SER A 670 -1.90 1.13 -9.19
C SER A 670 -1.71 -0.24 -8.53
N THR A 671 -0.45 -0.60 -8.26
CA THR A 671 -0.03 -1.75 -7.46
C THR A 671 -0.69 -1.78 -6.08
N ALA A 672 -0.63 -0.66 -5.36
CA ALA A 672 -1.21 -0.52 -4.03
C ALA A 672 -2.73 -0.68 -4.06
N ALA A 673 -3.41 -0.04 -5.03
CA ALA A 673 -4.86 -0.14 -5.16
C ALA A 673 -5.32 -1.55 -5.58
N ARG A 674 -4.58 -2.21 -6.49
CA ARG A 674 -4.77 -3.62 -6.86
C ARG A 674 -4.66 -4.56 -5.66
N GLY A 675 -3.70 -4.35 -4.77
CA GLY A 675 -3.56 -5.12 -3.52
C GLY A 675 -4.78 -4.96 -2.60
N VAL A 676 -5.26 -3.72 -2.39
CA VAL A 676 -6.47 -3.44 -1.61
C VAL A 676 -7.71 -4.03 -2.27
N ALA A 677 -7.85 -3.93 -3.60
CA ALA A 677 -8.95 -4.49 -4.36
C ALA A 677 -8.99 -6.02 -4.27
N SER A 678 -7.85 -6.70 -4.45
CA SER A 678 -7.74 -8.15 -4.32
C SER A 678 -8.14 -8.62 -2.91
N LEU A 679 -7.74 -7.87 -1.88
CA LEU A 679 -8.19 -8.12 -0.52
C LEU A 679 -9.71 -7.94 -0.37
N VAL A 680 -10.28 -6.84 -0.87
CA VAL A 680 -11.74 -6.59 -0.81
C VAL A 680 -12.52 -7.70 -1.54
N LEU A 681 -12.09 -8.08 -2.74
CA LEU A 681 -12.65 -9.19 -3.53
C LEU A 681 -12.72 -10.50 -2.71
N GLY A 682 -11.65 -10.82 -1.97
CA GLY A 682 -11.59 -12.01 -1.12
C GLY A 682 -12.54 -12.03 0.08
N TYR A 683 -13.14 -10.89 0.45
CA TYR A 683 -14.05 -10.77 1.60
C TYR A 683 -15.48 -10.32 1.25
N LEU A 684 -15.80 -9.95 -0.01
CA LEU A 684 -17.05 -9.29 -0.45
C LEU A 684 -18.32 -9.77 0.25
N ASN A 685 -18.55 -11.09 0.31
CA ASN A 685 -19.77 -11.69 0.87
C ASN A 685 -19.99 -11.35 2.36
N ASN A 686 -18.98 -10.83 3.05
CA ASN A 686 -19.00 -10.44 4.46
C ASN A 686 -18.81 -8.93 4.68
N LEU A 687 -18.81 -8.13 3.61
CA LEU A 687 -18.62 -6.68 3.68
C LEU A 687 -19.93 -5.92 3.48
N VAL A 688 -20.03 -4.76 4.12
CA VAL A 688 -20.89 -3.66 3.69
C VAL A 688 -19.94 -2.51 3.33
N ILE A 689 -19.96 -2.14 2.06
CA ILE A 689 -19.07 -1.13 1.47
C ILE A 689 -19.90 0.12 1.20
N GLU A 690 -19.52 1.23 1.80
CA GLU A 690 -20.16 2.53 1.62
C GLU A 690 -19.16 3.48 0.95
N MET A 691 -19.62 4.23 -0.05
CA MET A 691 -18.77 5.15 -0.82
C MET A 691 -19.51 6.46 -1.05
N ALA A 692 -18.78 7.56 -1.01
CA ALA A 692 -19.28 8.89 -1.37
C ALA A 692 -18.34 9.55 -2.39
N PHE A 693 -18.92 10.12 -3.44
CA PHE A 693 -18.19 10.78 -4.52
C PHE A 693 -18.46 12.28 -4.50
N LEU A 694 -17.42 13.08 -4.75
CA LEU A 694 -17.51 14.55 -4.73
C LEU A 694 -16.43 15.19 -5.62
N ILE A 695 -16.61 16.47 -5.94
CA ILE A 695 -15.62 17.30 -6.63
C ILE A 695 -14.95 18.17 -5.57
N GLN A 696 -13.62 18.22 -5.57
CA GLN A 696 -12.87 19.03 -4.62
C GLN A 696 -13.07 20.53 -4.86
N GLY A 697 -13.47 21.26 -3.81
CA GLY A 697 -13.44 22.71 -3.77
C GLY A 697 -12.05 23.22 -3.38
N ASN A 698 -11.48 24.10 -4.19
CA ASN A 698 -10.17 24.74 -4.07
C ASN A 698 -10.29 26.25 -3.81
N THR A 699 -11.33 26.92 -4.33
CA THR A 699 -11.59 28.35 -4.08
C THR A 699 -12.66 28.56 -3.01
N GLN A 700 -12.86 29.81 -2.58
CA GLN A 700 -13.81 30.15 -1.51
C GLN A 700 -15.28 30.11 -1.99
N GLU A 701 -15.50 30.27 -3.29
CA GLU A 701 -16.79 30.26 -3.98
C GLU A 701 -17.24 28.81 -4.28
N GLU A 702 -16.29 27.89 -4.42
CA GLU A 702 -16.52 26.45 -4.57
C GLU A 702 -16.87 25.74 -3.25
N LEU A 703 -16.96 26.47 -2.13
CA LEU A 703 -17.24 25.94 -0.79
C LEU A 703 -18.62 26.36 -0.24
N PRO A 704 -19.33 25.47 0.47
CA PRO A 704 -18.89 24.16 0.94
C PRO A 704 -18.92 23.10 -0.17
N GLU A 705 -18.12 22.05 -0.02
CA GLU A 705 -18.21 20.88 -0.91
C GLU A 705 -19.60 20.24 -0.84
N ILE A 706 -20.02 19.56 -1.92
CA ILE A 706 -21.29 18.83 -1.99
C ILE A 706 -21.01 17.42 -2.51
N LEU A 707 -21.65 16.40 -1.93
CA LEU A 707 -21.56 15.04 -2.45
C LEU A 707 -22.34 14.96 -3.76
N LEU A 708 -21.72 14.42 -4.81
CA LEU A 708 -22.42 14.09 -6.06
C LEU A 708 -23.43 12.98 -5.78
N GLY A 709 -22.97 11.90 -5.15
CA GLY A 709 -23.77 10.73 -4.82
C GLY A 709 -23.09 9.83 -3.81
N THR A 710 -23.88 8.96 -3.18
CA THR A 710 -23.41 7.92 -2.26
C THR A 710 -23.94 6.56 -2.70
N CYS A 711 -23.23 5.48 -2.40
CA CYS A 711 -23.76 4.12 -2.52
C CYS A 711 -23.36 3.26 -1.33
N ARG A 712 -24.23 2.30 -0.99
CA ARG A 712 -23.99 1.21 -0.06
C ARG A 712 -24.15 -0.11 -0.81
N LEU A 713 -23.15 -0.97 -0.75
CA LEU A 713 -23.14 -2.29 -1.38
C LEU A 713 -23.13 -3.34 -0.27
N ASN A 714 -24.20 -4.14 -0.17
CA ASN A 714 -24.40 -5.10 0.91
C ASN A 714 -24.01 -6.51 0.46
N HIS A 715 -23.00 -7.10 1.11
CA HIS A 715 -22.67 -8.53 1.00
C HIS A 715 -22.60 -9.02 -0.47
N LEU A 716 -21.84 -8.30 -1.31
CA LEU A 716 -21.66 -8.65 -2.72
C LEU A 716 -21.08 -10.07 -2.86
N ASP A 717 -21.36 -10.73 -3.99
CA ASP A 717 -20.88 -12.08 -4.26
C ASP A 717 -20.31 -12.15 -5.68
N ALA A 718 -19.01 -12.46 -5.77
CA ALA A 718 -18.29 -12.55 -7.04
C ALA A 718 -18.80 -13.68 -7.97
N SER A 719 -19.55 -14.64 -7.44
CA SER A 719 -20.21 -15.68 -8.25
C SER A 719 -21.50 -15.19 -8.93
N LYS A 720 -22.12 -14.12 -8.44
CA LYS A 720 -23.36 -13.54 -8.98
C LYS A 720 -23.12 -12.36 -9.93
N ALA A 721 -21.87 -12.08 -10.28
CA ALA A 721 -21.53 -11.06 -11.26
C ALA A 721 -21.95 -11.53 -12.66
N LEU A 722 -22.67 -10.70 -13.41
CA LEU A 722 -23.20 -11.06 -14.73
C LEU A 722 -22.06 -11.19 -15.74
N GLY A 723 -22.00 -12.31 -16.45
CA GLY A 723 -21.01 -12.57 -17.49
C GLY A 723 -21.27 -11.75 -18.76
N VAL A 724 -20.40 -10.79 -19.07
CA VAL A 724 -20.50 -9.99 -20.31
C VAL A 724 -19.78 -10.73 -21.44
N LYS A 725 -20.54 -11.39 -22.32
CA LYS A 725 -20.01 -12.00 -23.56
C LYS A 725 -19.85 -10.94 -24.65
N ILE A 726 -18.79 -11.06 -25.44
CA ILE A 726 -18.54 -10.20 -26.61
C ILE A 726 -19.21 -10.85 -27.83
N ASP A 727 -20.13 -10.12 -28.48
CA ASP A 727 -20.71 -10.51 -29.76
C ASP A 727 -19.65 -10.41 -30.88
N ASN A 728 -18.87 -11.47 -31.07
CA ASN A 728 -17.91 -11.58 -32.17
C ASN A 728 -18.58 -11.55 -33.56
N ASN A 729 -19.90 -11.64 -33.65
CA ASN A 729 -20.68 -11.65 -34.90
C ASN A 729 -20.90 -10.26 -35.54
N LYS A 730 -20.43 -9.16 -34.96
CA LYS A 730 -20.56 -7.81 -35.56
C LYS A 730 -19.34 -7.32 -36.35
N ILE A 731 -18.23 -8.05 -36.34
CA ILE A 731 -17.01 -7.66 -37.08
C ILE A 731 -17.03 -8.21 -38.54
N ALA A 732 -17.76 -9.29 -38.81
CA ALA A 732 -17.82 -9.93 -40.14
C ALA A 732 -18.82 -9.31 -41.14
N LYS A 733 -19.14 -8.01 -41.01
CA LYS A 733 -20.01 -7.25 -41.94
C LYS A 733 -19.54 -5.81 -42.09
N LEU A 734 -18.27 -5.62 -42.45
CA LEU A 734 -17.69 -4.37 -42.96
C LEU A 734 -16.32 -4.69 -43.63
N ASP A 735 -16.35 -5.61 -44.58
CA ASP A 735 -15.38 -5.83 -45.65
C ASP A 735 -16.17 -5.88 -46.98
#